data_AF-A0A1E3JIL7-F1
#
_entry.id   AF-A0A1E3JIL7-F1
#
_cell.length_a   1.000
_cell.length_b   1.000
_cell.length_c   1.000
_cell.angle_alpha   90.00
_cell.angle_beta   90.00
_cell.angle_gamma   90.00
#
_symmetry.space_group_name_H-M   'P 1'
#
loop_
_entity.id
_entity.type
_entity.pdbx_description
1 polymer ?
#
loop_
_entity_poly.entity_id
_entity_poly.type
_entity_poly.pdbx_seq_one_letter_code
_entity_poly.pdbx_strand_id
1 'polypeptide(L)'
;MALPQADAHGTVPPKSKNPLHKIRNKVDNLASNVSRLGITVSTTWNPNHRHDEDWEKEVDAKMEAIRDSHRFRSFAGERSDNLVKWHVDGHDYFWALSEAIDGAKESIMILDWWLSPELQLRRPAAKFPEWRLDRLLKKKAEQGVRVYVQVYKEVDVSMTLSSKHTKHALEDMHENITVVRHPDHSSNEIVLYFSHHEKLCIVDSTIALMGGLDACFGRWDTHNHPLADVHPTEFWRTLFPGQDYNNNRVMDFQTVDKFVSNALAVQETPRMPWHDVSLSMIGPSVVDLVQHFCERWNFVKKFKYMHNHKIEWLSLPHPWENISSRENQETTEAENEFRLNHPHLAEWKEAGRQFFHPYHFPPSDLPRADEAVPHGTSRVQVLRSAADWSHGILREDSIQQAYIGLIAEANHCIYIENQFFVTTCKDGQPVENLIGLALARRIISAAKDGKKFKAHILIPAVPCFPGDISTESGIKAIMEAQYRSINRGGASIFEMVREAGYDPEEYISFWNLRSYDRINYPYARIKRMEERSGVTFQEAQVALAKIYVGGADVKGDVDEVVNIEQPHDQTTGAEDIGKKETQKAVKLPKTVEEARAIIEKFQAAAANDDKHVSDNVCQHALQDKTTLNDEQWDGSEEEELSCFVSELLYIHSKLMIVDDRRVICGSANINDRSMKGDHDSEIAIVIEDSTMVESLMDGKKYMASAYATTLRRSLMREHLGLLPHQEAFDDETQPTASMRPAPTPHVYDFGSQEDKMVEDVLSDEFLQLWVETGRNNRVIFENIFKPVPDDSIHNWEQYKEYLKPHTGVSIGHVVNKDLSLREVKDQLSRIRGHLVDMPINFCQDLEWMTEGDWMTVNPYTKALYV
;
A
#
# COMPACT_ATOMS: atom_id res chain seq x y z
N MET A 1 -40.11 -31.96 48.66
CA MET A 1 -41.50 -31.71 49.10
C MET A 1 -42.13 -30.76 48.10
N ALA A 2 -43.15 -31.25 47.40
CA ALA A 2 -44.22 -30.61 46.62
C ALA A 2 -43.93 -29.39 45.69
N LEU A 3 -44.08 -29.65 44.38
CA LEU A 3 -44.72 -28.75 43.39
C LEU A 3 -46.25 -28.75 43.59
N PRO A 4 -47.01 -27.71 43.15
CA PRO A 4 -47.63 -27.65 41.79
C PRO A 4 -47.70 -26.21 41.15
N GLN A 5 -47.57 -26.03 39.80
CA GLN A 5 -48.59 -25.76 38.72
C GLN A 5 -49.56 -24.56 38.96
N ALA A 6 -49.99 -23.66 38.03
CA ALA A 6 -49.95 -23.51 36.56
C ALA A 6 -50.35 -22.07 36.09
N ASP A 7 -50.00 -21.72 34.84
CA ASP A 7 -50.54 -20.82 33.77
C ASP A 7 -51.45 -19.58 33.99
N ALA A 8 -51.11 -18.45 33.31
CA ALA A 8 -51.85 -17.81 32.18
C ALA A 8 -51.64 -16.27 32.01
N HIS A 9 -51.68 -15.82 30.75
CA HIS A 9 -51.38 -14.50 30.12
C HIS A 9 -51.93 -13.17 30.70
N GLY A 10 -51.21 -12.06 30.44
CA GLY A 10 -51.75 -10.68 30.48
C GLY A 10 -50.74 -9.57 30.11
N THR A 11 -51.12 -8.70 29.18
CA THR A 11 -50.44 -7.60 28.44
C THR A 11 -50.00 -6.35 29.26
N VAL A 12 -48.98 -5.62 28.78
CA VAL A 12 -48.50 -4.29 29.27
C VAL A 12 -49.03 -3.14 28.34
N PRO A 13 -49.44 -1.95 28.86
CA PRO A 13 -50.23 -0.95 28.12
C PRO A 13 -49.39 0.06 27.28
N PRO A 14 -50.02 0.84 26.36
CA PRO A 14 -49.30 1.68 25.39
C PRO A 14 -48.87 3.06 25.95
N LYS A 15 -47.69 3.52 25.50
CA LYS A 15 -47.14 4.86 25.78
C LYS A 15 -47.97 5.98 25.11
N SER A 16 -48.22 7.04 25.85
CA SER A 16 -49.00 8.22 25.43
C SER A 16 -48.30 9.05 24.34
N LYS A 17 -49.07 9.53 23.35
CA LYS A 17 -48.64 10.44 22.29
C LYS A 17 -48.81 11.89 22.74
N ASN A 18 -47.75 12.55 23.20
CA ASN A 18 -47.79 13.98 23.50
C ASN A 18 -47.24 14.80 22.29
N PRO A 19 -48.06 15.61 21.58
CA PRO A 19 -47.65 16.33 20.37
C PRO A 19 -46.56 17.39 20.60
N LEU A 20 -46.39 17.88 21.84
CA LEU A 20 -45.35 18.85 22.21
C LEU A 20 -43.92 18.28 22.12
N HIS A 21 -43.74 16.97 22.34
CA HIS A 21 -42.43 16.31 22.24
C HIS A 21 -41.96 16.16 20.78
N LYS A 22 -42.89 15.99 19.83
CA LYS A 22 -42.57 15.94 18.40
C LYS A 22 -42.17 17.30 17.83
N ILE A 23 -42.73 18.38 18.37
CA ILE A 23 -42.39 19.75 17.96
C ILE A 23 -41.04 20.14 18.53
N ARG A 24 -40.75 19.82 19.79
CA ARG A 24 -39.44 20.06 20.41
C ARG A 24 -38.31 19.29 19.71
N ASN A 25 -38.49 17.99 19.42
CA ASN A 25 -37.51 17.24 18.63
C ASN A 25 -37.33 17.79 17.21
N LYS A 26 -38.38 18.33 16.57
CA LYS A 26 -38.26 18.98 15.26
C LYS A 26 -37.51 20.31 15.34
N VAL A 27 -37.71 21.09 16.40
CA VAL A 27 -37.02 22.37 16.63
C VAL A 27 -35.56 22.13 17.04
N ASP A 28 -35.27 21.13 17.88
CA ASP A 28 -33.92 20.73 18.27
C ASP A 28 -33.13 20.14 17.07
N ASN A 29 -33.80 19.38 16.20
CA ASN A 29 -33.23 18.91 14.93
C ASN A 29 -33.04 20.04 13.91
N LEU A 30 -33.91 21.05 13.90
CA LEU A 30 -33.76 22.22 13.02
C LEU A 30 -32.61 23.13 13.51
N ALA A 31 -32.50 23.34 14.83
CA ALA A 31 -31.44 24.13 15.44
C ALA A 31 -30.06 23.48 15.26
N SER A 32 -29.96 22.16 15.42
CA SER A 32 -28.72 21.41 15.13
C SER A 32 -28.38 21.37 13.64
N ASN A 33 -29.37 21.31 12.75
CA ASN A 33 -29.11 21.41 11.30
C ASN A 33 -28.69 22.82 10.87
N VAL A 34 -29.22 23.87 11.48
CA VAL A 34 -28.82 25.28 11.22
C VAL A 34 -27.46 25.59 11.82
N SER A 35 -27.12 25.07 13.01
CA SER A 35 -25.76 25.23 13.57
C SER A 35 -24.73 24.47 12.74
N ARG A 36 -25.05 23.27 12.25
CA ARG A 36 -24.19 22.51 11.32
C ARG A 36 -23.97 23.26 10.01
N LEU A 37 -25.01 23.88 9.45
CA LEU A 37 -24.90 24.69 8.24
C LEU A 37 -24.01 25.94 8.47
N GLY A 38 -24.15 26.59 9.62
CA GLY A 38 -23.32 27.74 10.00
C GLY A 38 -21.83 27.41 10.15
N ILE A 39 -21.50 26.27 10.76
CA ILE A 39 -20.11 25.83 10.92
C ILE A 39 -19.52 25.30 9.60
N THR A 40 -20.34 24.65 8.77
CA THR A 40 -19.93 24.25 7.40
C THR A 40 -19.58 25.48 6.56
N VAL A 41 -20.41 26.53 6.59
CA VAL A 41 -20.14 27.78 5.88
C VAL A 41 -18.91 28.50 6.45
N SER A 42 -18.71 28.49 7.78
CA SER A 42 -17.55 29.13 8.40
C SER A 42 -16.23 28.40 8.14
N THR A 43 -16.23 27.06 8.16
CA THR A 43 -15.04 26.23 7.86
C THR A 43 -14.70 26.20 6.37
N THR A 44 -15.71 26.31 5.50
CA THR A 44 -15.49 26.50 4.05
C THR A 44 -14.90 27.89 3.75
N TRP A 45 -15.22 28.91 4.55
CA TRP A 45 -14.75 30.28 4.36
C TRP A 45 -13.42 30.58 5.07
N ASN A 46 -13.17 29.94 6.23
CA ASN A 46 -11.90 29.94 6.93
C ASN A 46 -11.47 28.50 7.27
N PRO A 47 -10.73 27.83 6.38
CA PRO A 47 -10.20 26.48 6.61
C PRO A 47 -9.19 26.40 7.77
N ASN A 48 -8.69 27.54 8.23
CA ASN A 48 -7.72 27.69 9.31
C ASN A 48 -8.37 28.36 10.55
N HIS A 49 -9.64 28.08 10.83
CA HIS A 49 -10.38 28.74 11.92
C HIS A 49 -9.82 28.49 13.33
N ARG A 50 -8.85 27.57 13.48
CA ARG A 50 -8.11 27.29 14.72
C ARG A 50 -6.80 28.08 14.85
N HIS A 51 -6.62 29.09 14.00
CA HIS A 51 -5.42 29.92 13.90
C HIS A 51 -5.75 31.42 14.03
N ASP A 52 -6.93 31.75 14.55
CA ASP A 52 -7.49 33.10 14.53
C ASP A 52 -7.24 33.87 15.85
N GLU A 53 -7.24 33.17 16.99
CA GLU A 53 -7.05 33.78 18.30
C GLU A 53 -5.58 34.16 18.53
N ASP A 54 -5.32 35.19 19.35
CA ASP A 54 -3.94 35.69 19.56
C ASP A 54 -3.00 34.62 20.12
N TRP A 55 -3.52 33.73 20.98
CA TRP A 55 -2.74 32.62 21.54
C TRP A 55 -2.49 31.50 20.51
N GLU A 56 -3.41 31.27 19.57
CA GLU A 56 -3.24 30.31 18.47
C GLU A 56 -2.16 30.81 17.50
N LYS A 57 -2.19 32.10 17.17
CA LYS A 57 -1.14 32.74 16.36
C LYS A 57 0.25 32.68 17.00
N GLU A 58 0.33 32.74 18.33
CA GLU A 58 1.60 32.56 19.04
C GLU A 58 2.10 31.11 18.95
N VAL A 59 1.19 30.13 19.06
CA VAL A 59 1.48 28.70 18.85
C VAL A 59 1.99 28.48 17.42
N ASP A 60 1.30 29.03 16.43
CA ASP A 60 1.68 28.93 15.01
C ASP A 60 3.04 29.56 14.74
N ALA A 61 3.30 30.75 15.30
CA ALA A 61 4.59 31.42 15.12
C ALA A 61 5.76 30.58 15.67
N LYS A 62 5.56 29.86 16.79
CA LYS A 62 6.56 28.93 17.34
C LYS A 62 6.77 27.72 16.45
N MET A 63 5.69 27.09 15.98
CA MET A 63 5.78 25.95 15.06
C MET A 63 6.42 26.35 13.73
N GLU A 64 6.10 27.53 13.20
CA GLU A 64 6.69 28.06 11.96
C GLU A 64 8.18 28.37 12.13
N ALA A 65 8.58 28.97 13.25
CA ALA A 65 10.00 29.20 13.55
C ALA A 65 10.81 27.90 13.63
N ILE A 66 10.22 26.83 14.19
CA ILE A 66 10.83 25.49 14.19
C ILE A 66 11.03 25.00 12.76
N ARG A 67 9.98 25.05 11.93
CA ARG A 67 10.05 24.61 10.52
C ARG A 67 11.08 25.41 9.73
N ASP A 68 11.08 26.73 9.84
CA ASP A 68 12.02 27.60 9.12
C ASP A 68 13.49 27.37 9.50
N SER A 69 13.75 26.76 10.66
CA SER A 69 15.10 26.37 11.10
C SER A 69 15.58 25.04 10.50
N HIS A 70 14.70 24.25 9.90
CA HIS A 70 15.00 22.91 9.39
C HIS A 70 15.06 22.87 7.85
N ARG A 71 15.89 21.96 7.33
CA ARG A 71 15.91 21.59 5.90
C ARG A 71 14.50 21.20 5.44
N PHE A 72 14.13 21.60 4.23
CA PHE A 72 12.80 21.37 3.63
C PHE A 72 11.61 21.92 4.42
N ARG A 73 11.84 22.76 5.43
CA ARG A 73 10.82 23.29 6.34
C ARG A 73 10.04 22.21 7.08
N SER A 74 10.70 21.10 7.42
CA SER A 74 10.08 20.01 8.19
C SER A 74 9.89 20.38 9.66
N PHE A 75 8.85 19.81 10.29
CA PHE A 75 8.73 19.81 11.75
C PHE A 75 9.93 19.16 12.46
N ALA A 76 10.65 18.28 11.77
CA ALA A 76 11.80 17.54 12.29
C ALA A 76 13.12 17.96 11.62
N GLY A 77 14.17 18.11 12.45
CA GLY A 77 15.54 18.30 11.98
C GLY A 77 16.18 17.01 11.45
N GLU A 78 17.34 17.14 10.82
CA GLU A 78 18.16 15.99 10.39
C GLU A 78 18.80 15.31 11.62
N ARG A 79 18.77 13.98 11.69
CA ARG A 79 19.38 13.20 12.78
C ARG A 79 20.35 12.16 12.26
N SER A 80 21.53 12.12 12.86
CA SER A 80 22.54 11.10 12.57
C SER A 80 22.29 9.83 13.39
N ASP A 81 23.14 8.82 13.19
CA ASP A 81 23.21 7.58 13.98
C ASP A 81 21.95 6.68 13.90
N ASN A 82 21.14 6.83 12.86
CA ASN A 82 20.03 5.93 12.59
C ASN A 82 20.50 4.69 11.83
N LEU A 83 19.85 3.55 12.09
CA LEU A 83 19.96 2.35 11.28
C LEU A 83 18.64 2.15 10.56
N VAL A 84 18.68 2.27 9.22
CA VAL A 84 17.51 2.10 8.36
C VAL A 84 17.69 0.88 7.49
N LYS A 85 16.61 0.12 7.32
CA LYS A 85 16.56 -1.09 6.51
C LYS A 85 15.36 -1.04 5.59
N TRP A 86 15.58 -1.18 4.29
CA TRP A 86 14.50 -1.31 3.30
C TRP A 86 13.90 -2.73 3.28
N HIS A 87 12.65 -2.86 2.89
CA HIS A 87 11.94 -4.11 2.61
C HIS A 87 11.21 -3.92 1.27
N VAL A 88 11.41 -4.86 0.35
CA VAL A 88 10.70 -4.89 -0.93
C VAL A 88 9.61 -5.96 -0.83
N ASP A 89 8.40 -5.60 -1.23
CA ASP A 89 7.17 -6.36 -1.13
C ASP A 89 6.71 -6.70 0.30
N GLY A 90 5.50 -7.25 0.38
CA GLY A 90 4.85 -7.53 1.66
C GLY A 90 5.42 -8.73 2.42
N HIS A 91 6.02 -9.72 1.75
CA HIS A 91 6.55 -10.92 2.40
C HIS A 91 7.56 -10.59 3.50
N ASP A 92 8.61 -9.87 3.14
CA ASP A 92 9.68 -9.51 4.07
C ASP A 92 9.23 -8.46 5.08
N TYR A 93 8.45 -7.47 4.63
CA TYR A 93 7.94 -6.40 5.49
C TYR A 93 7.00 -6.93 6.58
N PHE A 94 6.00 -7.75 6.23
CA PHE A 94 5.04 -8.25 7.21
C PHE A 94 5.67 -9.27 8.17
N TRP A 95 6.70 -10.01 7.74
CA TRP A 95 7.50 -10.78 8.68
C TRP A 95 8.23 -9.86 9.67
N ALA A 96 8.89 -8.81 9.19
CA ALA A 96 9.59 -7.85 10.04
C ALA A 96 8.64 -7.14 11.02
N LEU A 97 7.46 -6.73 10.55
CA LEU A 97 6.39 -6.15 11.35
C LEU A 97 5.93 -7.12 12.45
N SER A 98 5.74 -8.39 12.10
CA SER A 98 5.33 -9.40 13.07
C SER A 98 6.38 -9.61 14.18
N GLU A 99 7.67 -9.59 13.86
CA GLU A 99 8.74 -9.70 14.84
C GLU A 99 8.85 -8.46 15.73
N ALA A 100 8.71 -7.27 15.15
CA ALA A 100 8.69 -6.03 15.92
C ALA A 100 7.53 -6.01 16.92
N ILE A 101 6.30 -6.32 16.48
CA ILE A 101 5.13 -6.38 17.35
C ILE A 101 5.29 -7.46 18.42
N ASP A 102 5.78 -8.66 18.07
CA ASP A 102 5.98 -9.73 19.06
C ASP A 102 7.02 -9.35 20.14
N GLY A 103 8.02 -8.55 19.75
CA GLY A 103 9.05 -8.01 20.62
C GLY A 103 8.57 -6.92 21.59
N ALA A 104 7.38 -6.33 21.41
CA ALA A 104 6.89 -5.20 22.20
C ALA A 104 6.82 -5.51 23.71
N LYS A 105 7.22 -4.55 24.54
CA LYS A 105 7.22 -4.67 26.01
C LYS A 105 6.37 -3.61 26.69
N GLU A 106 6.11 -2.48 26.04
CA GLU A 106 5.40 -1.34 26.61
C GLU A 106 4.28 -0.84 25.72
N SER A 107 4.58 -0.50 24.46
CA SER A 107 3.62 0.16 23.59
C SER A 107 3.73 -0.22 22.12
N ILE A 108 2.60 -0.23 21.44
CA ILE A 108 2.49 -0.36 19.99
C ILE A 108 1.60 0.78 19.49
N MET A 109 2.10 1.58 18.56
CA MET A 109 1.40 2.71 17.96
C MET A 109 1.25 2.46 16.46
N ILE A 110 0.03 2.45 15.93
CA ILE A 110 -0.27 2.12 14.53
C ILE A 110 -1.08 3.23 13.86
N LEU A 111 -0.60 3.68 12.70
CA LEU A 111 -1.29 4.52 11.74
C LEU A 111 -1.49 3.72 10.47
N ASP A 112 -2.73 3.66 9.99
CA ASP A 112 -3.05 3.01 8.72
C ASP A 112 -4.19 3.75 8.01
N TRP A 113 -4.13 3.76 6.68
CA TRP A 113 -5.28 4.18 5.86
C TRP A 113 -6.36 3.11 5.89
N TRP A 114 -5.93 1.84 5.79
CA TRP A 114 -6.79 0.68 5.99
C TRP A 114 -6.05 -0.38 6.81
N LEU A 115 -6.69 -0.90 7.86
CA LEU A 115 -6.16 -1.99 8.66
C LEU A 115 -7.18 -3.12 8.73
N SER A 116 -6.79 -4.31 8.28
CA SER A 116 -7.59 -5.54 8.38
C SER A 116 -7.09 -6.35 9.59
N PRO A 117 -7.84 -6.40 10.70
CA PRO A 117 -7.41 -7.13 11.90
C PRO A 117 -7.08 -8.61 11.60
N GLU A 118 -7.77 -9.20 10.64
CA GLU A 118 -7.63 -10.60 10.26
C GLU A 118 -6.51 -10.86 9.23
N LEU A 119 -5.67 -9.87 8.91
CA LEU A 119 -4.52 -10.06 8.02
C LEU A 119 -3.53 -11.07 8.62
N GLN A 120 -3.15 -12.04 7.79
CA GLN A 120 -2.10 -13.00 8.11
C GLN A 120 -0.73 -12.41 7.75
N LEU A 121 0.13 -12.16 8.76
CA LEU A 121 1.43 -11.52 8.58
C LEU A 121 2.53 -12.48 8.08
N ARG A 122 2.39 -13.79 8.36
CA ARG A 122 3.31 -14.86 7.91
C ARG A 122 2.57 -15.96 7.19
N ARG A 123 3.11 -16.47 6.09
CA ARG A 123 2.39 -17.38 5.18
C ARG A 123 3.19 -18.63 4.84
N PRO A 124 2.55 -19.76 4.47
CA PRO A 124 1.09 -19.97 4.42
C PRO A 124 0.46 -19.97 5.82
N ALA A 125 -0.80 -19.51 5.91
CA ALA A 125 -1.50 -19.35 7.20
C ALA A 125 -1.57 -20.65 8.02
N ALA A 126 -1.55 -21.81 7.35
CA ALA A 126 -1.57 -23.12 7.98
C ALA A 126 -0.34 -23.40 8.87
N LYS A 127 0.83 -22.87 8.51
CA LYS A 127 2.06 -23.01 9.31
C LYS A 127 2.15 -21.97 10.43
N PHE A 128 1.44 -20.86 10.31
CA PHE A 128 1.58 -19.68 11.18
C PHE A 128 0.26 -19.15 11.78
N PRO A 129 -0.65 -20.01 12.29
CA PRO A 129 -1.97 -19.56 12.71
C PRO A 129 -1.96 -18.48 13.81
N GLU A 130 -0.90 -18.40 14.62
CA GLU A 130 -0.74 -17.41 15.69
C GLU A 130 -0.31 -16.02 15.19
N TRP A 131 0.18 -15.90 13.95
CA TRP A 131 0.75 -14.68 13.37
C TRP A 131 -0.26 -13.83 12.59
N ARG A 132 -1.54 -13.96 12.93
CA ARG A 132 -2.58 -13.03 12.47
C ARG A 132 -2.54 -11.76 13.31
N LEU A 133 -2.71 -10.60 12.68
CA LEU A 133 -2.49 -9.29 13.31
C LEU A 133 -3.30 -9.12 14.61
N ASP A 134 -4.60 -9.38 14.57
CA ASP A 134 -5.49 -9.33 15.73
C ASP A 134 -5.04 -10.24 16.89
N ARG A 135 -4.66 -11.49 16.59
CA ARG A 135 -4.19 -12.49 17.57
C ARG A 135 -2.88 -12.04 18.21
N LEU A 136 -1.98 -11.50 17.40
CA LEU A 136 -0.70 -10.98 17.86
C LEU A 136 -0.90 -9.76 18.76
N LEU A 137 -1.70 -8.77 18.34
CA LEU A 137 -2.02 -7.60 19.15
C LEU A 137 -2.71 -7.97 20.47
N LYS A 138 -3.64 -8.93 20.44
CA LYS A 138 -4.30 -9.48 21.64
C LYS A 138 -3.28 -10.12 22.59
N LYS A 139 -2.38 -10.97 22.07
CA LYS A 139 -1.30 -11.59 22.86
C LYS A 139 -0.45 -10.53 23.56
N LYS A 140 -0.07 -9.46 22.86
CA LYS A 140 0.72 -8.37 23.45
C LYS A 140 -0.07 -7.55 24.47
N ALA A 141 -1.33 -7.27 24.18
CA ALA A 141 -2.22 -6.59 25.11
C ALA A 141 -2.41 -7.36 26.43
N GLU A 142 -2.56 -8.69 26.36
CA GLU A 142 -2.62 -9.60 27.52
C GLU A 142 -1.31 -9.65 28.33
N GLN A 143 -0.17 -9.35 27.68
CA GLN A 143 1.14 -9.20 28.34
C GLN A 143 1.35 -7.82 28.97
N GLY A 144 0.36 -6.92 28.88
CA GLY A 144 0.40 -5.58 29.46
C GLY A 144 0.81 -4.47 28.49
N VAL A 145 1.10 -4.79 27.23
CA VAL A 145 1.45 -3.80 26.20
C VAL A 145 0.23 -2.94 25.86
N ARG A 146 0.40 -1.62 25.78
CA ARG A 146 -0.64 -0.68 25.34
C ARG A 146 -0.63 -0.55 23.82
N VAL A 147 -1.77 -0.75 23.18
CA VAL A 147 -1.90 -0.68 21.73
C VAL A 147 -2.78 0.52 21.36
N TYR A 148 -2.20 1.47 20.63
CA TYR A 148 -2.87 2.67 20.14
C TYR A 148 -2.96 2.61 18.63
N VAL A 149 -4.17 2.56 18.10
CA VAL A 149 -4.41 2.49 16.65
C VAL A 149 -5.20 3.71 16.21
N GLN A 150 -4.75 4.36 15.14
CA GLN A 150 -5.50 5.39 14.45
C GLN A 150 -5.69 4.98 12.99
N VAL A 151 -6.95 4.87 12.58
CA VAL A 151 -7.32 4.54 11.19
C VAL A 151 -8.11 5.66 10.55
N TYR A 152 -7.99 5.79 9.23
CA TYR A 152 -8.87 6.67 8.45
C TYR A 152 -10.32 6.24 8.65
N LYS A 153 -11.20 7.21 8.94
CA LYS A 153 -12.64 7.02 8.91
C LYS A 153 -13.14 7.38 7.52
N GLU A 154 -13.47 6.37 6.74
CA GLU A 154 -13.94 6.48 5.37
C GLU A 154 -15.31 7.14 5.22
N VAL A 155 -15.58 7.63 4.02
CA VAL A 155 -16.94 7.97 3.58
C VAL A 155 -17.60 6.68 3.10
N ASP A 156 -18.50 6.11 3.93
CA ASP A 156 -19.17 4.81 3.70
C ASP A 156 -19.82 4.65 2.30
N VAL A 157 -20.13 5.76 1.61
CA VAL A 157 -20.75 5.76 0.26
C VAL A 157 -19.73 5.55 -0.85
N SER A 158 -18.46 5.93 -0.66
CA SER A 158 -17.43 5.89 -1.71
C SER A 158 -16.34 4.86 -1.47
N MET A 159 -16.25 4.27 -0.27
CA MET A 159 -15.16 3.37 0.11
C MET A 159 -15.65 2.25 1.03
N THR A 160 -15.07 1.06 0.88
CA THR A 160 -15.53 -0.19 1.52
C THR A 160 -14.59 -0.69 2.61
N LEU A 161 -13.68 0.14 3.13
CA LEU A 161 -12.64 -0.24 4.10
C LEU A 161 -13.16 -0.76 5.45
N SER A 162 -14.38 -0.34 5.84
CA SER A 162 -15.02 -0.67 7.11
C SER A 162 -14.12 -0.40 8.33
N SER A 163 -13.62 0.83 8.49
CA SER A 163 -12.83 1.21 9.68
C SER A 163 -13.61 0.99 11.00
N LYS A 164 -14.94 0.95 10.90
CA LYS A 164 -15.83 0.57 11.99
C LYS A 164 -15.61 -0.88 12.44
N HIS A 165 -15.46 -1.82 11.52
CA HIS A 165 -15.10 -3.21 11.82
C HIS A 165 -13.75 -3.25 12.54
N THR A 166 -12.72 -2.60 11.98
CA THR A 166 -11.39 -2.51 12.58
C THR A 166 -11.45 -2.05 14.03
N LYS A 167 -12.17 -0.96 14.32
CA LYS A 167 -12.32 -0.45 15.68
C LYS A 167 -12.94 -1.47 16.63
N HIS A 168 -14.06 -2.07 16.26
CA HIS A 168 -14.77 -2.98 17.17
C HIS A 168 -14.05 -4.31 17.31
N ALA A 169 -13.56 -4.89 16.21
CA ALA A 169 -12.79 -6.13 16.23
C ALA A 169 -11.55 -6.03 17.12
N LEU A 170 -10.86 -4.88 17.13
CA LEU A 170 -9.69 -4.66 17.96
C LEU A 170 -10.01 -4.30 19.42
N GLU A 171 -10.92 -3.35 19.67
CA GLU A 171 -11.25 -2.90 21.04
C GLU A 171 -11.95 -4.00 21.86
N ASP A 172 -12.74 -4.87 21.22
CA ASP A 172 -13.45 -5.94 21.93
C ASP A 172 -12.51 -7.06 22.39
N MET A 173 -11.26 -7.11 21.91
CA MET A 173 -10.30 -8.15 22.30
C MET A 173 -9.66 -7.91 23.66
N HIS A 174 -9.31 -6.67 24.01
CA HIS A 174 -8.63 -6.35 25.27
C HIS A 174 -8.70 -4.86 25.61
N GLU A 175 -8.81 -4.50 26.90
CA GLU A 175 -8.89 -3.11 27.38
C GLU A 175 -7.62 -2.26 27.15
N ASN A 176 -6.50 -2.91 26.78
CA ASN A 176 -5.25 -2.24 26.46
C ASN A 176 -5.18 -1.83 24.99
N ILE A 177 -6.17 -2.20 24.17
CA ILE A 177 -6.25 -1.84 22.76
C ILE A 177 -7.25 -0.71 22.61
N THR A 178 -6.78 0.44 22.10
CA THR A 178 -7.60 1.63 21.87
C THR A 178 -7.51 2.03 20.41
N VAL A 179 -8.67 2.20 19.75
CA VAL A 179 -8.73 2.56 18.33
C VAL A 179 -9.47 3.88 18.14
N VAL A 180 -8.84 4.86 17.53
CA VAL A 180 -9.48 6.12 17.11
C VAL A 180 -9.68 6.13 15.59
N ARG A 181 -10.76 6.79 15.14
CA ARG A 181 -11.06 6.94 13.71
C ARG A 181 -11.23 8.42 13.40
N HIS A 182 -10.66 8.92 12.30
CA HIS A 182 -10.73 10.33 11.92
C HIS A 182 -10.58 10.47 10.38
N PRO A 183 -11.21 11.45 9.72
CA PRO A 183 -12.10 12.52 10.21
C PRO A 183 -13.58 12.14 10.33
N ASP A 184 -14.41 12.98 10.96
CA ASP A 184 -15.86 12.81 10.93
C ASP A 184 -16.50 13.57 9.76
N HIS A 185 -17.01 12.84 8.77
CA HIS A 185 -17.61 13.42 7.56
C HIS A 185 -19.06 13.95 7.72
N SER A 186 -19.67 13.81 8.90
CA SER A 186 -21.09 14.12 9.14
C SER A 186 -21.35 14.95 10.40
N SER A 187 -20.30 15.53 11.00
CA SER A 187 -20.40 16.39 12.18
C SER A 187 -19.81 17.77 11.91
N ASN A 188 -19.74 18.61 12.94
CA ASN A 188 -19.65 20.08 12.87
C ASN A 188 -18.56 20.65 11.95
N GLU A 189 -17.49 19.93 11.63
CA GLU A 189 -16.52 20.33 10.62
C GLU A 189 -16.46 19.28 9.52
N ILE A 190 -16.73 19.69 8.29
CA ILE A 190 -16.81 18.76 7.17
C ILE A 190 -15.47 18.74 6.44
N VAL A 191 -14.62 17.76 6.77
CA VAL A 191 -13.51 17.38 5.89
C VAL A 191 -14.10 16.50 4.80
N LEU A 192 -14.41 17.08 3.64
CA LEU A 192 -14.85 16.31 2.49
C LEU A 192 -13.60 15.88 1.71
N TYR A 193 -13.53 14.60 1.36
CA TYR A 193 -12.62 14.03 0.35
C TYR A 193 -11.17 13.74 0.75
N PHE A 194 -10.65 14.18 1.90
CA PHE A 194 -9.26 13.86 2.31
C PHE A 194 -9.19 12.69 3.29
N SER A 195 -8.04 12.01 3.30
CA SER A 195 -7.76 10.87 4.16
C SER A 195 -6.46 11.01 4.96
N HIS A 196 -6.37 10.21 6.01
CA HIS A 196 -5.10 9.90 6.65
C HIS A 196 -4.46 8.74 5.89
N HIS A 197 -3.37 9.00 5.18
CA HIS A 197 -2.84 8.05 4.19
C HIS A 197 -1.47 7.46 4.56
N GLU A 198 -0.86 7.99 5.61
CA GLU A 198 0.33 7.44 6.27
C GLU A 198 0.15 6.01 6.84
N LYS A 199 1.18 5.18 6.65
CA LYS A 199 1.33 3.83 7.22
C LYS A 199 2.55 3.79 8.12
N LEU A 200 2.34 3.57 9.41
CA LEU A 200 3.40 3.63 10.43
C LEU A 200 3.07 2.72 11.60
N CYS A 201 4.00 1.85 11.98
CA CYS A 201 3.97 1.10 13.24
C CYS A 201 5.21 1.44 14.07
N ILE A 202 5.03 1.96 15.28
CA ILE A 202 6.10 2.22 16.24
C ILE A 202 5.95 1.26 17.41
N VAL A 203 7.01 0.55 17.76
CA VAL A 203 7.06 -0.36 18.91
C VAL A 203 8.02 0.17 19.96
N ASP A 204 7.49 0.31 21.19
CA ASP A 204 8.19 0.75 22.40
C ASP A 204 8.92 2.09 22.23
N SER A 205 8.51 2.93 21.27
CA SER A 205 9.24 4.14 20.86
C SER A 205 10.71 3.88 20.49
N THR A 206 11.04 2.65 20.10
CA THR A 206 12.42 2.18 19.86
C THR A 206 12.68 1.85 18.40
N ILE A 207 11.67 1.28 17.75
CA ILE A 207 11.68 0.81 16.37
C ILE A 207 10.44 1.35 15.66
N ALA A 208 10.62 1.80 14.43
CA ALA A 208 9.53 2.19 13.54
C ALA A 208 9.56 1.37 12.26
N LEU A 209 8.39 1.03 11.74
CA LEU A 209 8.17 0.42 10.43
C LEU A 209 7.19 1.31 9.67
N MET A 210 7.52 1.68 8.43
CA MET A 210 6.71 2.60 7.62
C MET A 210 6.98 2.44 6.12
N GLY A 211 6.12 3.02 5.28
CA GLY A 211 6.27 2.98 3.83
C GLY A 211 4.93 3.06 3.11
N GLY A 212 4.81 2.37 1.98
CA GLY A 212 3.56 2.25 1.21
C GLY A 212 2.61 1.14 1.68
N LEU A 213 3.08 0.19 2.50
CA LEU A 213 2.29 -0.98 2.90
C LEU A 213 1.39 -0.72 4.12
N ASP A 214 0.08 -0.74 3.88
CA ASP A 214 -0.95 -0.85 4.92
C ASP A 214 -1.00 -2.27 5.50
N ALA A 215 -1.33 -2.41 6.78
CA ALA A 215 -1.60 -3.71 7.40
C ALA A 215 -3.02 -4.24 7.06
N CYS A 216 -3.29 -4.43 5.76
CA CYS A 216 -4.58 -4.89 5.24
C CYS A 216 -4.47 -5.92 4.10
N PHE A 217 -5.62 -6.43 3.66
CA PHE A 217 -5.71 -7.42 2.59
C PHE A 217 -5.14 -6.94 1.25
N GLY A 218 -4.59 -7.90 0.49
CA GLY A 218 -4.04 -7.72 -0.85
C GLY A 218 -2.62 -7.13 -0.92
N ARG A 219 -2.03 -6.72 0.22
CA ARG A 219 -0.70 -6.08 0.29
C ARG A 219 0.46 -7.05 0.40
N TRP A 220 0.21 -8.27 0.91
CA TRP A 220 1.25 -9.28 1.04
C TRP A 220 1.59 -9.81 -0.35
N ASP A 221 2.86 -9.87 -0.70
CA ASP A 221 3.32 -10.45 -1.96
C ASP A 221 4.79 -10.86 -1.83
N THR A 222 5.28 -11.70 -2.74
CA THR A 222 6.69 -12.07 -2.86
C THR A 222 7.29 -11.47 -4.13
N HIS A 223 8.61 -11.51 -4.26
CA HIS A 223 9.30 -11.12 -5.50
C HIS A 223 8.84 -11.91 -6.74
N ASN A 224 8.19 -13.07 -6.55
CA ASN A 224 7.68 -13.87 -7.67
C ASN A 224 6.35 -13.33 -8.21
N HIS A 225 5.61 -12.58 -7.39
CA HIS A 225 4.31 -12.00 -7.72
C HIS A 225 3.29 -13.02 -8.27
N PRO A 226 2.92 -14.07 -7.51
CA PRO A 226 1.97 -15.08 -7.97
C PRO A 226 0.60 -14.48 -8.32
N LEU A 227 0.04 -14.93 -9.46
CA LEU A 227 -1.33 -14.62 -9.88
C LEU A 227 -2.28 -15.78 -9.50
N ALA A 228 -1.76 -16.99 -9.37
CA ALA A 228 -2.50 -18.18 -9.02
C ALA A 228 -2.22 -18.66 -7.59
N ASP A 229 -3.24 -19.20 -6.93
CA ASP A 229 -3.15 -19.76 -5.57
C ASP A 229 -4.14 -20.91 -5.38
N VAL A 230 -4.12 -21.87 -6.31
CA VAL A 230 -5.02 -23.02 -6.34
C VAL A 230 -4.25 -24.29 -5.99
N HIS A 231 -4.69 -24.98 -4.92
CA HIS A 231 -4.02 -26.16 -4.36
C HIS A 231 -4.99 -27.36 -4.24
N PRO A 232 -5.29 -28.10 -5.33
CA PRO A 232 -6.36 -29.09 -5.33
C PRO A 232 -6.20 -30.22 -4.31
N THR A 233 -4.97 -30.68 -4.04
CA THR A 233 -4.73 -31.75 -3.05
C THR A 233 -4.04 -31.29 -1.76
N GLU A 234 -3.55 -30.04 -1.70
CA GLU A 234 -2.80 -29.49 -0.55
C GLU A 234 -3.27 -28.08 -0.14
N PHE A 235 -4.55 -27.92 0.20
CA PHE A 235 -5.17 -26.64 0.59
C PHE A 235 -4.42 -25.86 1.69
N TRP A 236 -3.64 -26.55 2.53
CA TRP A 236 -2.82 -25.93 3.57
C TRP A 236 -1.72 -24.99 3.02
N ARG A 237 -1.35 -25.11 1.74
CA ARG A 237 -0.36 -24.27 1.06
C ARG A 237 -0.89 -22.89 0.64
N THR A 238 -2.20 -22.68 0.68
CA THR A 238 -2.84 -21.43 0.24
C THR A 238 -2.21 -20.22 0.92
N LEU A 239 -1.83 -19.24 0.10
CA LEU A 239 -1.21 -17.99 0.54
C LEU A 239 -2.26 -16.92 0.84
N PHE A 240 -3.33 -16.84 0.05
CA PHE A 240 -4.31 -15.74 0.06
C PHE A 240 -5.71 -16.26 0.42
N PRO A 241 -5.97 -16.65 1.69
CA PRO A 241 -7.29 -17.12 2.08
C PRO A 241 -8.30 -15.95 2.19
N GLY A 242 -9.57 -16.20 1.89
CA GLY A 242 -10.63 -15.21 2.11
C GLY A 242 -10.59 -14.06 1.11
N GLN A 243 -10.95 -12.86 1.58
CA GLN A 243 -10.86 -11.63 0.79
C GLN A 243 -9.43 -11.23 0.41
N ASP A 244 -8.41 -11.88 0.99
CA ASP A 244 -7.02 -11.54 0.69
C ASP A 244 -6.58 -11.95 -0.72
N TYR A 245 -7.26 -12.91 -1.35
CA TYR A 245 -7.16 -13.12 -2.80
C TYR A 245 -8.03 -12.09 -3.51
N ASN A 246 -7.40 -11.07 -4.09
CA ASN A 246 -8.13 -9.97 -4.73
C ASN A 246 -7.51 -9.54 -6.07
N ASN A 247 -8.36 -8.96 -6.91
CA ASN A 247 -8.01 -8.23 -8.13
C ASN A 247 -8.95 -7.03 -8.28
N ASN A 248 -8.49 -5.87 -7.84
CA ASN A 248 -9.25 -4.62 -7.88
C ASN A 248 -9.56 -4.11 -9.28
N ARG A 249 -8.94 -4.63 -10.36
CA ARG A 249 -9.32 -4.32 -11.74
C ARG A 249 -10.59 -5.05 -12.17
N VAL A 250 -10.86 -6.21 -11.57
CA VAL A 250 -12.06 -7.02 -11.79
C VAL A 250 -13.15 -6.64 -10.79
N MET A 251 -12.80 -6.59 -9.51
CA MET A 251 -13.72 -6.26 -8.43
C MET A 251 -12.95 -5.64 -7.26
N ASP A 252 -13.41 -4.47 -6.80
CA ASP A 252 -12.88 -3.88 -5.57
C ASP A 252 -13.36 -4.65 -4.33
N PHE A 253 -12.69 -4.47 -3.19
CA PHE A 253 -13.10 -5.09 -1.94
C PHE A 253 -14.55 -4.72 -1.57
N GLN A 254 -15.35 -5.70 -1.13
CA GLN A 254 -16.75 -5.49 -0.77
C GLN A 254 -17.06 -6.11 0.58
N THR A 255 -17.85 -5.41 1.40
CA THR A 255 -18.29 -5.92 2.72
C THR A 255 -17.12 -6.52 3.51
N VAL A 256 -16.03 -5.76 3.68
CA VAL A 256 -14.78 -6.29 4.24
C VAL A 256 -14.89 -6.71 5.71
N ASP A 257 -15.96 -6.31 6.39
CA ASP A 257 -16.38 -6.85 7.68
C ASP A 257 -16.75 -8.35 7.60
N LYS A 258 -17.05 -8.86 6.41
CA LYS A 258 -17.21 -10.29 6.08
C LYS A 258 -15.93 -10.86 5.50
N PHE A 259 -14.80 -10.68 6.20
CA PHE A 259 -13.46 -11.07 5.78
C PHE A 259 -13.28 -12.55 5.36
N VAL A 260 -14.17 -13.45 5.80
CA VAL A 260 -14.17 -14.88 5.41
C VAL A 260 -14.75 -15.11 4.01
N SER A 261 -15.58 -14.19 3.51
CA SER A 261 -16.25 -14.33 2.22
C SER A 261 -15.26 -14.16 1.06
N ASN A 262 -15.11 -15.17 0.20
CA ASN A 262 -14.37 -15.02 -1.06
C ASN A 262 -15.21 -14.24 -2.07
N ALA A 263 -14.68 -13.13 -2.56
CA ALA A 263 -15.33 -12.33 -3.59
C ALA A 263 -14.98 -12.79 -5.01
N LEU A 264 -13.83 -13.45 -5.23
CA LEU A 264 -13.37 -13.88 -6.56
C LEU A 264 -13.30 -15.40 -6.72
N ALA A 265 -13.62 -15.87 -7.92
CA ALA A 265 -13.39 -17.24 -8.36
C ALA A 265 -11.91 -17.47 -8.67
N VAL A 266 -11.12 -17.90 -7.67
CA VAL A 266 -9.67 -18.14 -7.76
C VAL A 266 -9.26 -19.11 -8.88
N GLN A 267 -10.18 -19.94 -9.36
CA GLN A 267 -9.94 -20.89 -10.45
C GLN A 267 -10.10 -20.29 -11.87
N GLU A 268 -10.61 -19.06 -11.98
CA GLU A 268 -10.86 -18.37 -13.25
C GLU A 268 -10.36 -16.92 -13.30
N THR A 269 -10.01 -16.32 -12.16
CA THR A 269 -9.58 -14.92 -12.09
C THR A 269 -8.21 -14.85 -11.45
N PRO A 270 -7.17 -14.32 -12.12
CA PRO A 270 -5.88 -14.08 -11.48
C PRO A 270 -6.01 -13.00 -10.39
N ARG A 271 -5.28 -13.15 -9.28
CA ARG A 271 -5.07 -12.04 -8.34
C ARG A 271 -4.21 -10.96 -8.99
N MET A 272 -4.37 -9.72 -8.56
CA MET A 272 -3.55 -8.60 -9.01
C MET A 272 -2.33 -8.44 -8.09
N PRO A 273 -1.09 -8.70 -8.55
CA PRO A 273 0.12 -8.53 -7.74
C PRO A 273 0.33 -7.14 -7.19
N TRP A 274 1.00 -7.07 -6.05
CA TRP A 274 1.20 -5.86 -5.28
C TRP A 274 2.69 -5.68 -4.99
N HIS A 275 3.30 -4.72 -5.68
CA HIS A 275 4.69 -4.34 -5.46
C HIS A 275 4.77 -3.04 -4.67
N ASP A 276 5.58 -3.04 -3.63
CA ASP A 276 5.70 -1.90 -2.73
C ASP A 276 7.07 -1.89 -2.04
N VAL A 277 7.48 -0.72 -1.55
CA VAL A 277 8.71 -0.53 -0.79
C VAL A 277 8.39 0.09 0.55
N SER A 278 8.86 -0.56 1.60
CA SER A 278 8.74 -0.10 2.98
C SER A 278 10.07 -0.22 3.71
N LEU A 279 10.13 0.20 4.96
CA LEU A 279 11.36 0.19 5.74
C LEU A 279 11.08 -0.06 7.21
N SER A 280 12.10 -0.57 7.90
CA SER A 280 12.20 -0.56 9.35
C SER A 280 13.40 0.27 9.78
N MET A 281 13.30 0.92 10.93
CA MET A 281 14.39 1.74 11.45
C MET A 281 14.43 1.76 12.97
N ILE A 282 15.65 1.88 13.47
CA ILE A 282 15.94 2.28 14.84
C ILE A 282 16.85 3.51 14.78
N GLY A 283 16.84 4.31 15.82
CA GLY A 283 17.70 5.46 16.00
C GLY A 283 16.94 6.69 16.48
N PRO A 284 17.64 7.82 16.60
CA PRO A 284 17.08 9.06 17.11
C PRO A 284 15.84 9.58 16.34
N SER A 285 15.69 9.25 15.06
CA SER A 285 14.54 9.69 14.24
C SER A 285 13.22 8.99 14.58
N VAL A 286 13.26 7.86 15.30
CA VAL A 286 12.03 7.21 15.80
C VAL A 286 11.27 8.17 16.72
N VAL A 287 11.97 9.04 17.44
CA VAL A 287 11.36 10.08 18.28
C VAL A 287 10.48 11.04 17.46
N ASP A 288 10.93 11.45 16.28
CA ASP A 288 10.16 12.37 15.43
C ASP A 288 8.86 11.71 14.95
N LEU A 289 8.91 10.41 14.66
CA LEU A 289 7.73 9.61 14.32
C LEU A 289 6.77 9.46 15.50
N VAL A 290 7.29 9.30 16.73
CA VAL A 290 6.47 9.32 17.96
C VAL A 290 5.82 10.68 18.17
N GLN A 291 6.57 11.77 17.98
CA GLN A 291 6.03 13.13 18.06
C GLN A 291 4.88 13.31 17.07
N HIS A 292 5.07 12.92 15.81
CA HIS A 292 4.04 12.96 14.78
C HIS A 292 2.78 12.18 15.17
N PHE A 293 2.94 10.94 15.66
CA PHE A 293 1.83 10.14 16.18
C PHE A 293 1.10 10.84 17.35
N CYS A 294 1.84 11.34 18.35
CA CYS A 294 1.28 11.98 19.53
C CYS A 294 0.56 13.28 19.20
N GLU A 295 1.11 14.11 18.31
CA GLU A 295 0.46 15.34 17.83
C GLU A 295 -0.91 15.02 17.22
N ARG A 296 -0.96 14.04 16.31
CA ARG A 296 -2.21 13.63 15.67
C ARG A 296 -3.20 12.99 16.64
N TRP A 297 -2.72 12.10 17.50
CA TRP A 297 -3.55 11.44 18.50
C TRP A 297 -4.19 12.47 19.45
N ASN A 298 -3.39 13.39 19.98
CA ASN A 298 -3.86 14.41 20.90
C ASN A 298 -4.78 15.43 20.23
N PHE A 299 -4.53 15.78 18.96
CA PHE A 299 -5.46 16.56 18.16
C PHE A 299 -6.83 15.87 18.04
N VAL A 300 -6.85 14.61 17.60
CA VAL A 300 -8.09 13.81 17.46
C VAL A 300 -8.77 13.62 18.83
N LYS A 301 -7.99 13.41 19.89
CA LYS A 301 -8.51 13.33 21.26
C LYS A 301 -9.18 14.64 21.66
N LYS A 302 -8.50 15.78 21.51
CA LYS A 302 -9.02 17.11 21.85
C LYS A 302 -10.28 17.43 21.07
N PHE A 303 -10.28 17.13 19.78
CA PHE A 303 -11.36 17.55 18.89
C PHE A 303 -12.59 16.64 18.97
N LYS A 304 -12.39 15.32 18.96
CA LYS A 304 -13.47 14.34 18.81
C LYS A 304 -13.76 13.54 20.08
N TYR A 305 -12.73 13.25 20.87
CA TYR A 305 -12.83 12.31 21.99
C TYR A 305 -12.51 12.95 23.35
N MET A 306 -12.71 14.26 23.50
CA MET A 306 -12.29 15.02 24.69
C MET A 306 -12.84 14.42 25.98
N HIS A 307 -14.11 14.02 25.95
CA HIS A 307 -14.84 13.46 27.09
C HIS A 307 -14.76 11.93 27.19
N ASN A 308 -14.06 11.25 26.27
CA ASN A 308 -13.84 9.81 26.37
C ASN A 308 -12.56 9.55 27.15
N HIS A 309 -12.69 9.31 28.46
CA HIS A 309 -11.57 9.06 29.36
C HIS A 309 -10.83 7.73 29.08
N LYS A 310 -11.39 6.82 28.26
CA LYS A 310 -10.67 5.62 27.80
C LYS A 310 -9.54 5.96 26.82
N ILE A 311 -9.69 7.05 26.08
CA ILE A 311 -8.66 7.53 25.15
C ILE A 311 -7.75 8.43 25.97
N GLU A 312 -6.53 7.99 26.22
CA GLU A 312 -5.57 8.72 27.06
C GLU A 312 -4.95 9.89 26.30
N TRP A 313 -4.54 10.95 27.00
CA TRP A 313 -3.60 11.91 26.41
C TRP A 313 -2.24 11.24 26.29
N LEU A 314 -1.47 11.57 25.27
CA LEU A 314 -0.10 11.07 25.09
C LEU A 314 0.89 12.19 25.32
N SER A 315 1.98 11.90 26.02
CA SER A 315 3.05 12.86 26.19
C SER A 315 3.85 12.98 24.90
N LEU A 316 4.32 14.19 24.58
CA LEU A 316 5.37 14.31 23.56
C LEU A 316 6.64 13.66 24.07
N PRO A 317 7.47 13.12 23.18
CA PRO A 317 8.81 12.71 23.57
C PRO A 317 9.55 13.93 24.14
N HIS A 318 10.00 13.82 25.39
CA HIS A 318 10.73 14.89 26.03
C HIS A 318 12.12 15.03 25.37
N PRO A 319 12.73 16.23 25.35
CA PRO A 319 14.14 16.39 25.03
C PRO A 319 15.07 15.82 26.12
N TRP A 320 16.26 15.37 25.73
CA TRP A 320 17.18 14.54 26.54
C TRP A 320 17.71 15.31 27.76
N GLU A 321 17.57 14.77 28.98
CA GLU A 321 18.11 15.44 30.18
C GLU A 321 19.45 14.89 30.67
N ASN A 322 19.90 13.68 30.28
CA ASN A 322 21.23 13.15 30.65
C ASN A 322 21.65 11.91 29.81
N ILE A 323 22.60 12.06 28.87
CA ILE A 323 23.33 10.95 28.25
C ILE A 323 24.79 10.97 28.69
N SER A 324 25.26 9.81 29.12
CA SER A 324 26.55 9.51 29.74
C SER A 324 27.75 9.48 28.78
N SER A 325 27.89 10.46 27.89
CA SER A 325 29.20 10.84 27.35
C SER A 325 29.24 12.35 27.13
N ARG A 326 30.19 13.04 27.77
CA ARG A 326 30.36 14.50 27.66
C ARG A 326 30.74 14.98 26.25
N GLU A 327 31.12 14.07 25.35
CA GLU A 327 31.69 14.42 24.04
C GLU A 327 30.64 14.84 22.99
N ASN A 328 29.38 14.41 23.11
CA ASN A 328 28.31 14.72 22.13
C ASN A 328 27.15 15.56 22.70
N GLN A 329 27.27 16.06 23.94
CA GLN A 329 26.19 16.74 24.64
C GLN A 329 25.71 18.02 23.93
N GLU A 330 26.62 18.84 23.41
CA GLU A 330 26.26 20.11 22.74
C GLU A 330 25.48 19.88 21.43
N THR A 331 25.94 18.93 20.59
CA THR A 331 25.25 18.56 19.32
C THR A 331 23.86 18.03 19.60
N THR A 332 23.75 17.16 20.60
CA THR A 332 22.48 16.59 21.05
C THR A 332 21.52 17.65 21.60
N GLU A 333 21.99 18.60 22.41
CA GLU A 333 21.17 19.69 22.94
C GLU A 333 20.65 20.57 21.79
N ALA A 334 21.50 20.89 20.82
CA ALA A 334 21.12 21.63 19.62
C ALA A 334 20.07 20.88 18.76
N GLU A 335 20.25 19.58 18.53
CA GLU A 335 19.32 18.73 17.75
C GLU A 335 17.95 18.50 18.43
N ASN A 336 17.81 18.87 19.71
CA ASN A 336 16.59 18.71 20.50
C ASN A 336 16.00 20.04 20.99
N GLU A 337 16.69 21.15 20.80
CA GLU A 337 16.26 22.47 21.26
C GLU A 337 14.87 22.83 20.72
N PHE A 338 14.59 22.51 19.45
CA PHE A 338 13.28 22.78 18.85
C PHE A 338 12.12 22.09 19.59
N ARG A 339 12.35 20.91 20.19
CA ARG A 339 11.31 20.20 20.97
C ARG A 339 11.01 20.89 22.28
N LEU A 340 12.03 21.46 22.94
CA LEU A 340 11.83 22.30 24.14
C LEU A 340 10.91 23.49 23.84
N ASN A 341 10.97 23.98 22.60
CA ASN A 341 10.17 25.09 22.11
C ASN A 341 8.78 24.67 21.58
N HIS A 342 8.45 23.37 21.58
CA HIS A 342 7.15 22.91 21.12
C HIS A 342 6.03 23.44 22.04
N PRO A 343 5.02 24.14 21.51
CA PRO A 343 4.04 24.89 22.30
C PRO A 343 3.22 24.02 23.27
N HIS A 344 2.96 22.76 22.91
CA HIS A 344 2.20 21.81 23.75
C HIS A 344 3.07 20.92 24.64
N LEU A 345 4.40 21.08 24.65
CA LEU A 345 5.28 20.17 25.40
C LEU A 345 4.93 20.11 26.88
N ALA A 346 4.80 21.27 27.54
CA ALA A 346 4.49 21.33 28.98
C ALA A 346 3.10 20.76 29.29
N GLU A 347 2.09 21.14 28.50
CA GLU A 347 0.70 20.69 28.65
C GLU A 347 0.58 19.17 28.55
N TRP A 348 1.16 18.57 27.49
CA TRP A 348 1.06 17.13 27.25
C TRP A 348 2.05 16.32 28.09
N LYS A 349 3.12 16.93 28.60
CA LYS A 349 3.97 16.33 29.65
C LYS A 349 3.20 16.10 30.95
N GLU A 350 2.37 17.05 31.35
CA GLU A 350 1.59 16.94 32.59
C GLU A 350 0.36 16.04 32.43
N ALA A 351 -0.35 16.16 31.31
CA ALA A 351 -1.61 15.45 31.10
C ALA A 351 -1.45 14.04 30.49
N GLY A 352 -0.38 13.81 29.75
CA GLY A 352 -0.21 12.65 28.88
C GLY A 352 0.52 11.48 29.51
N ARG A 353 0.20 10.27 29.05
CA ARG A 353 0.98 9.07 29.33
C ARG A 353 2.39 9.24 28.77
N GLN A 354 3.38 9.01 29.62
CA GLN A 354 4.78 8.98 29.23
C GLN A 354 5.13 7.57 28.74
N PHE A 355 5.90 7.51 27.65
CA PHE A 355 6.42 6.27 27.09
C PHE A 355 7.90 6.16 27.41
N PHE A 356 8.37 4.93 27.60
CA PHE A 356 9.78 4.64 27.65
C PHE A 356 10.43 5.04 26.32
N HIS A 357 11.67 5.47 26.42
CA HIS A 357 12.49 5.75 25.27
C HIS A 357 13.92 5.28 25.56
N PRO A 358 14.49 4.43 24.69
CA PRO A 358 15.78 3.80 24.93
C PRO A 358 16.91 4.83 24.79
N TYR A 359 16.67 5.93 24.06
CA TYR A 359 17.60 7.04 23.88
C TYR A 359 17.53 8.08 25.03
N HIS A 360 17.23 7.61 26.26
CA HIS A 360 17.43 8.26 27.58
C HIS A 360 16.37 9.28 28.10
N PHE A 361 15.56 8.89 29.10
CA PHE A 361 14.83 9.85 29.98
C PHE A 361 14.68 9.39 31.44
N PRO A 362 15.00 10.22 32.44
CA PRO A 362 14.22 10.36 33.68
C PRO A 362 13.03 11.33 33.50
N PRO A 363 11.99 11.29 34.36
CA PRO A 363 11.75 10.40 35.48
C PRO A 363 10.67 9.37 35.11
N SER A 364 11.03 8.29 34.43
CA SER A 364 10.20 7.09 34.48
C SER A 364 10.59 6.28 35.71
N ASP A 365 9.61 5.93 36.55
CA ASP A 365 9.77 4.98 37.66
C ASP A 365 9.87 3.52 37.15
N LEU A 366 9.72 3.30 35.83
CA LEU A 366 9.84 1.99 35.20
C LEU A 366 11.32 1.60 35.01
N PRO A 367 11.67 0.31 35.09
CA PRO A 367 13.04 -0.17 34.87
C PRO A 367 13.55 0.27 33.50
N ARG A 368 14.73 0.89 33.47
CA ARG A 368 15.42 1.22 32.21
C ARG A 368 15.80 -0.08 31.50
N ALA A 369 15.79 -0.08 30.17
CA ALA A 369 16.44 -1.15 29.43
C ALA A 369 17.94 -1.15 29.79
N ASP A 370 18.45 -2.29 30.24
CA ASP A 370 19.89 -2.49 30.47
C ASP A 370 20.67 -2.65 29.15
N GLU A 371 19.97 -2.72 28.01
CA GLU A 371 20.52 -2.96 26.68
C GLU A 371 20.95 -1.64 26.02
N ALA A 372 22.19 -1.61 25.49
CA ALA A 372 22.69 -0.49 24.72
C ALA A 372 21.91 -0.34 23.42
N VAL A 373 21.53 0.89 23.08
CA VAL A 373 20.79 1.15 21.84
C VAL A 373 21.73 1.07 20.65
N PRO A 374 21.44 0.25 19.62
CA PRO A 374 22.32 0.18 18.46
C PRO A 374 22.30 1.51 17.68
N HIS A 375 23.49 1.95 17.28
CA HIS A 375 23.68 3.13 16.42
C HIS A 375 23.96 2.68 14.99
N GLY A 376 23.38 3.38 14.01
CA GLY A 376 23.61 3.12 12.59
C GLY A 376 24.42 4.23 11.90
N THR A 377 24.49 4.17 10.57
CA THR A 377 25.29 5.09 9.74
C THR A 377 24.46 6.08 8.93
N SER A 378 23.14 6.03 9.07
CA SER A 378 22.21 6.86 8.29
C SER A 378 21.90 8.18 8.97
N ARG A 379 22.05 9.27 8.22
CA ARG A 379 21.38 10.53 8.55
C ARG A 379 19.96 10.48 7.99
N VAL A 380 18.97 10.75 8.84
CA VAL A 380 17.55 10.67 8.51
C VAL A 380 16.86 11.97 8.86
N GLN A 381 15.97 12.43 7.99
CA GLN A 381 15.03 13.51 8.28
C GLN A 381 13.61 13.03 8.04
N VAL A 382 12.75 13.19 9.05
CA VAL A 382 11.31 12.89 8.94
C VAL A 382 10.61 14.08 8.29
N LEU A 383 9.65 13.79 7.43
CA LEU A 383 8.88 14.76 6.63
C LEU A 383 7.40 14.40 6.70
N ARG A 384 6.53 15.39 6.50
CA ARG A 384 5.08 15.15 6.44
C ARG A 384 4.34 16.10 5.51
N SER A 385 3.16 15.67 5.11
CA SER A 385 2.08 16.52 4.62
C SER A 385 1.04 16.60 5.73
N ALA A 386 0.80 17.79 6.26
CA ALA A 386 -0.11 17.99 7.38
C ALA A 386 -0.67 19.42 7.40
N ALA A 387 -1.94 19.55 7.79
CA ALA A 387 -2.62 20.83 7.94
C ALA A 387 -3.67 20.81 9.07
N ASP A 388 -4.42 21.90 9.21
CA ASP A 388 -5.34 22.15 10.33
C ASP A 388 -6.31 20.99 10.55
N TRP A 389 -6.94 20.52 9.47
CA TRP A 389 -7.91 19.43 9.57
C TRP A 389 -7.32 18.13 10.12
N SER A 390 -6.03 17.88 9.86
CA SER A 390 -5.37 16.60 10.16
C SER A 390 -4.61 16.59 11.49
N HIS A 391 -4.00 17.71 11.87
CA HIS A 391 -3.08 17.84 13.00
C HIS A 391 -3.30 19.13 13.82
N GLY A 392 -4.19 20.03 13.39
CA GLY A 392 -4.41 21.33 14.04
C GLY A 392 -3.25 22.31 13.89
N ILE A 393 -2.52 22.25 12.77
CA ILE A 393 -1.36 23.09 12.47
C ILE A 393 -1.54 23.82 11.13
N LEU A 394 -0.81 24.93 10.93
CA LEU A 394 -0.68 25.51 9.60
C LEU A 394 -0.01 24.54 8.62
N ARG A 395 -0.40 24.62 7.33
CA ARG A 395 0.07 23.77 6.22
C ARG A 395 1.57 23.49 6.25
N GLU A 396 1.93 22.22 6.30
CA GLU A 396 3.27 21.68 6.10
C GLU A 396 3.31 20.85 4.82
N ASP A 397 4.24 21.15 3.92
CA ASP A 397 4.46 20.45 2.65
C ASP A 397 5.90 19.95 2.50
N SER A 398 6.54 19.57 3.62
CA SER A 398 7.97 19.25 3.68
C SER A 398 8.37 18.06 2.80
N ILE A 399 7.44 17.14 2.52
CA ILE A 399 7.63 16.06 1.54
C ILE A 399 7.86 16.62 0.13
N GLN A 400 7.00 17.52 -0.35
CA GLN A 400 7.14 18.12 -1.67
C GLN A 400 8.44 18.93 -1.78
N GLN A 401 8.77 19.70 -0.74
CA GLN A 401 10.02 20.46 -0.68
C GLN A 401 11.24 19.54 -0.80
N ALA A 402 11.21 18.38 -0.14
CA ALA A 402 12.26 17.38 -0.24
C ALA A 402 12.37 16.76 -1.63
N TYR A 403 11.25 16.36 -2.25
CA TYR A 403 11.26 15.87 -3.64
C TYR A 403 11.90 16.89 -4.59
N ILE A 404 11.44 18.14 -4.56
CA ILE A 404 11.96 19.22 -5.42
C ILE A 404 13.45 19.47 -5.16
N GLY A 405 13.86 19.55 -3.89
CA GLY A 405 15.25 19.77 -3.51
C GLY A 405 16.18 18.65 -3.96
N LEU A 406 15.81 17.40 -3.71
CA LEU A 406 16.60 16.23 -4.11
C LEU A 406 16.72 16.09 -5.64
N ILE A 407 15.64 16.37 -6.38
CA ILE A 407 15.67 16.40 -7.86
C ILE A 407 16.62 17.49 -8.36
N ALA A 408 16.57 18.68 -7.75
CA ALA A 408 17.46 19.78 -8.13
C ALA A 408 18.94 19.46 -7.86
N GLU A 409 19.23 18.69 -6.81
CA GLU A 409 20.58 18.26 -6.42
C GLU A 409 21.13 17.07 -7.22
N ALA A 410 20.29 16.36 -7.99
CA ALA A 410 20.69 15.17 -8.74
C ALA A 410 21.81 15.48 -9.75
N ASN A 411 22.75 14.57 -9.98
CA ASN A 411 23.89 14.78 -10.89
C ASN A 411 23.91 13.79 -12.05
N HIS A 412 23.42 12.58 -11.80
CA HIS A 412 23.62 11.42 -12.66
C HIS A 412 22.30 10.72 -12.96
N CYS A 413 21.54 10.32 -11.93
CA CYS A 413 20.37 9.51 -12.13
C CYS A 413 19.29 9.74 -11.08
N ILE A 414 18.04 9.51 -11.49
CA ILE A 414 16.87 9.50 -10.64
C ILE A 414 16.11 8.20 -10.93
N TYR A 415 15.75 7.47 -9.88
CA TYR A 415 14.89 6.30 -9.96
C TYR A 415 13.65 6.55 -9.11
N ILE A 416 12.46 6.46 -9.69
CA ILE A 416 11.19 6.68 -9.01
C ILE A 416 10.29 5.47 -9.25
N GLU A 417 9.74 4.91 -8.16
CA GLU A 417 8.57 4.05 -8.20
C GLU A 417 7.44 4.78 -7.47
N ASN A 418 6.34 5.03 -8.16
CA ASN A 418 5.20 5.72 -7.55
C ASN A 418 3.87 5.18 -8.06
N GLN A 419 2.87 5.09 -7.19
CA GLN A 419 1.51 4.71 -7.58
C GLN A 419 0.87 5.73 -8.55
N PHE A 420 1.19 7.01 -8.40
CA PHE A 420 0.69 8.07 -9.26
C PHE A 420 1.83 8.96 -9.75
N PHE A 421 1.64 9.56 -10.92
CA PHE A 421 2.54 10.56 -11.48
C PHE A 421 1.75 11.69 -12.12
N VAL A 422 1.12 12.48 -11.25
CA VAL A 422 0.27 13.63 -11.60
C VAL A 422 0.95 14.90 -11.12
N THR A 423 1.46 15.71 -12.04
CA THR A 423 2.27 16.89 -11.74
C THR A 423 2.23 17.88 -12.92
N THR A 424 2.76 19.09 -12.74
CA THR A 424 2.78 20.12 -13.77
C THR A 424 4.17 20.74 -13.94
N CYS A 425 4.44 21.27 -15.13
CA CYS A 425 5.59 22.14 -15.41
C CYS A 425 5.24 23.64 -15.42
N LYS A 426 4.00 24.02 -15.14
CA LYS A 426 3.54 25.42 -15.18
C LYS A 426 2.67 25.76 -13.96
N ASP A 427 2.85 26.97 -13.44
CA ASP A 427 1.98 27.52 -12.40
C ASP A 427 0.57 27.81 -12.94
N GLY A 428 -0.43 27.83 -12.05
CA GLY A 428 -1.82 28.17 -12.39
C GLY A 428 -2.53 27.12 -13.25
N GLN A 429 -2.03 25.88 -13.28
CA GLN A 429 -2.72 24.72 -13.83
C GLN A 429 -3.68 24.12 -12.78
N PRO A 430 -4.64 23.27 -13.19
CA PRO A 430 -5.50 22.55 -12.24
C PRO A 430 -4.71 21.68 -11.25
N VAL A 431 -3.58 21.12 -11.70
CA VAL A 431 -2.58 20.44 -10.86
C VAL A 431 -1.52 21.48 -10.48
N GLU A 432 -1.14 21.55 -9.22
CA GLU A 432 -0.31 22.62 -8.65
C GLU A 432 1.07 22.17 -8.17
N ASN A 433 1.28 20.89 -7.87
CA ASN A 433 2.59 20.42 -7.41
C ASN A 433 3.65 20.52 -8.53
N LEU A 434 4.87 20.95 -8.17
CA LEU A 434 5.91 21.33 -9.13
C LEU A 434 7.03 20.29 -9.27
N ILE A 435 6.74 19.02 -8.99
CA ILE A 435 7.71 17.93 -9.14
C ILE A 435 8.09 17.73 -10.62
N GLY A 436 7.12 17.79 -11.53
CA GLY A 436 7.35 17.72 -12.98
C GLY A 436 8.22 18.87 -13.47
N LEU A 437 7.97 20.09 -12.98
CA LEU A 437 8.80 21.24 -13.26
C LEU A 437 10.25 21.03 -12.79
N ALA A 438 10.44 20.48 -11.59
CA ALA A 438 11.78 20.18 -11.06
C ALA A 438 12.51 19.17 -11.95
N LEU A 439 11.85 18.09 -12.36
CA LEU A 439 12.40 17.07 -13.27
C LEU A 439 12.77 17.68 -14.63
N ALA A 440 11.85 18.41 -15.26
CA ALA A 440 12.08 19.03 -16.56
C ALA A 440 13.25 20.03 -16.50
N ARG A 441 13.31 20.89 -15.48
CA ARG A 441 14.44 21.82 -15.28
C ARG A 441 15.75 21.08 -15.10
N ARG A 442 15.74 19.99 -14.33
CA ARG A 442 16.94 19.21 -14.10
C ARG A 442 17.45 18.56 -15.37
N ILE A 443 16.56 17.94 -16.15
CA ILE A 443 16.85 17.36 -17.47
C ILE A 443 17.44 18.42 -18.40
N ILE A 444 16.78 19.57 -18.55
CA ILE A 444 17.25 20.67 -19.40
C ILE A 444 18.63 21.14 -18.95
N SER A 445 18.91 21.20 -17.65
CA SER A 445 20.23 21.55 -17.13
C SER A 445 21.29 20.51 -17.49
N ALA A 446 20.98 19.20 -17.40
CA ALA A 446 21.91 18.14 -17.79
C ALA A 446 22.22 18.19 -19.30
N ALA A 447 21.17 18.36 -20.11
CA ALA A 447 21.27 18.41 -21.55
C ALA A 447 22.10 19.62 -22.03
N LYS A 448 21.88 20.80 -21.44
CA LYS A 448 22.69 22.01 -21.69
C LYS A 448 24.17 21.80 -21.36
N ASP A 449 24.46 21.05 -20.30
CA ASP A 449 25.83 20.74 -19.88
C ASP A 449 26.46 19.59 -20.68
N GLY A 450 25.70 18.92 -21.56
CA GLY A 450 26.14 17.70 -22.25
C GLY A 450 26.45 16.53 -21.31
N LYS A 451 25.80 16.49 -20.13
CA LYS A 451 26.00 15.44 -19.12
C LYS A 451 25.07 14.26 -19.39
N LYS A 452 25.60 13.04 -19.33
CA LYS A 452 24.79 11.82 -19.31
C LYS A 452 23.97 11.80 -18.02
N PHE A 453 22.64 11.80 -18.17
CA PHE A 453 21.70 11.83 -17.08
C PHE A 453 20.46 11.01 -17.45
N LYS A 454 19.97 10.17 -16.54
CA LYS A 454 18.76 9.36 -16.78
C LYS A 454 17.82 9.33 -15.58
N ALA A 455 16.54 9.59 -15.83
CA ALA A 455 15.45 9.37 -14.91
C ALA A 455 14.63 8.15 -15.35
N HIS A 456 14.49 7.16 -14.48
CA HIS A 456 13.62 5.99 -14.66
C HIS A 456 12.41 6.13 -13.76
N ILE A 457 11.21 6.16 -14.35
CA ILE A 457 9.95 6.33 -13.64
C ILE A 457 9.11 5.07 -13.84
N LEU A 458 8.75 4.39 -12.76
CA LEU A 458 7.91 3.21 -12.75
C LEU A 458 6.56 3.56 -12.12
N ILE A 459 5.49 3.33 -12.87
CA ILE A 459 4.10 3.62 -12.45
C ILE A 459 3.15 2.53 -12.96
N PRO A 460 1.98 2.31 -12.30
CA PRO A 460 0.99 1.37 -12.79
C PRO A 460 0.51 1.74 -14.20
N ALA A 461 0.38 0.74 -15.08
CA ALA A 461 -0.19 0.93 -16.42
C ALA A 461 -1.62 1.47 -16.36
N VAL A 462 -2.38 1.03 -15.36
CA VAL A 462 -3.75 1.46 -15.09
C VAL A 462 -3.94 1.65 -13.59
N PRO A 463 -4.65 2.69 -13.14
CA PRO A 463 -5.07 2.85 -11.76
C PRO A 463 -5.93 1.67 -11.27
N CYS A 464 -5.81 1.36 -9.98
CA CYS A 464 -6.47 0.24 -9.29
C CYS A 464 -7.97 0.52 -9.01
N PHE A 465 -8.78 0.56 -10.05
CA PHE A 465 -10.26 0.64 -9.96
C PHE A 465 -10.90 -0.42 -10.85
N PRO A 466 -12.04 -1.00 -10.48
CA PRO A 466 -12.72 -1.97 -11.31
C PRO A 466 -13.37 -1.32 -12.52
N GLY A 467 -13.53 -2.08 -13.60
CA GLY A 467 -14.29 -1.67 -14.80
C GLY A 467 -13.46 -1.29 -16.02
N ASP A 468 -14.14 -1.13 -17.16
CA ASP A 468 -13.53 -0.82 -18.45
C ASP A 468 -12.99 0.62 -18.52
N ILE A 469 -11.78 0.77 -19.07
CA ILE A 469 -11.12 2.07 -19.26
C ILE A 469 -12.00 3.02 -20.09
N SER A 470 -12.75 2.50 -21.07
CA SER A 470 -13.57 3.37 -21.95
C SER A 470 -14.80 3.96 -21.25
N THR A 471 -15.34 3.29 -20.24
CA THR A 471 -16.57 3.70 -19.54
C THR A 471 -16.29 4.40 -18.22
N GLU A 472 -15.27 3.96 -17.48
CA GLU A 472 -15.01 4.43 -16.12
C GLU A 472 -14.35 5.80 -16.07
N SER A 473 -15.08 6.80 -15.56
CA SER A 473 -14.62 8.18 -15.50
C SER A 473 -13.44 8.40 -14.56
N GLY A 474 -13.36 7.65 -13.44
CA GLY A 474 -12.25 7.71 -12.50
C GLY A 474 -10.93 7.25 -13.13
N ILE A 475 -10.95 6.10 -13.81
CA ILE A 475 -9.78 5.55 -14.52
C ILE A 475 -9.31 6.55 -15.58
N LYS A 476 -10.22 7.05 -16.43
CA LYS A 476 -9.88 8.02 -17.48
C LYS A 476 -9.31 9.32 -16.94
N ALA A 477 -9.87 9.86 -15.86
CA ALA A 477 -9.41 11.11 -15.27
C ALA A 477 -7.96 11.00 -14.79
N ILE A 478 -7.63 9.92 -14.09
CA ILE A 478 -6.28 9.69 -13.55
C ILE A 478 -5.29 9.41 -14.68
N MET A 479 -5.63 8.55 -15.63
CA MET A 479 -4.77 8.25 -16.78
C MET A 479 -4.49 9.52 -17.59
N GLU A 480 -5.50 10.36 -17.83
CA GLU A 480 -5.28 11.63 -18.51
C GLU A 480 -4.38 12.58 -17.73
N ALA A 481 -4.63 12.76 -16.44
CA ALA A 481 -3.80 13.61 -15.60
C ALA A 481 -2.34 13.13 -15.61
N GLN A 482 -2.13 11.81 -15.63
CA GLN A 482 -0.82 11.19 -15.77
C GLN A 482 -0.18 11.48 -17.13
N TYR A 483 -0.87 11.23 -18.25
CA TYR A 483 -0.31 11.54 -19.58
C TYR A 483 -0.06 13.04 -19.79
N ARG A 484 -0.90 13.90 -19.20
CA ARG A 484 -0.68 15.36 -19.19
C ARG A 484 0.53 15.81 -18.40
N SER A 485 0.93 15.02 -17.40
CA SER A 485 2.16 15.25 -16.66
C SER A 485 3.38 14.83 -17.49
N ILE A 486 3.22 13.76 -18.27
CA ILE A 486 4.29 13.10 -19.02
C ILE A 486 4.57 13.80 -20.36
N ASN A 487 3.61 13.79 -21.30
CA ASN A 487 3.91 14.12 -22.70
C ASN A 487 2.93 15.05 -23.46
N ARG A 488 1.77 15.40 -22.89
CA ARG A 488 0.76 16.19 -23.61
C ARG A 488 0.06 17.24 -22.74
N GLY A 489 -0.76 18.10 -23.35
CA GLY A 489 -1.60 19.04 -22.60
C GLY A 489 -1.00 20.41 -22.32
N GLY A 490 0.15 20.74 -22.90
CA GLY A 490 0.77 22.07 -22.89
C GLY A 490 1.60 22.41 -21.65
N ALA A 491 1.61 21.56 -20.62
CA ALA A 491 2.35 21.76 -19.38
C ALA A 491 3.11 20.50 -18.93
N SER A 492 3.31 19.55 -19.84
CA SER A 492 4.00 18.29 -19.55
C SER A 492 5.52 18.43 -19.52
N ILE A 493 6.19 17.42 -18.95
CA ILE A 493 7.66 17.32 -18.92
C ILE A 493 8.22 17.27 -20.36
N PHE A 494 7.65 16.44 -21.24
CA PHE A 494 8.21 16.29 -22.59
C PHE A 494 8.06 17.58 -23.40
N GLU A 495 6.93 18.25 -23.30
CA GLU A 495 6.72 19.53 -23.99
C GLU A 495 7.73 20.58 -23.53
N MET A 496 7.95 20.72 -22.21
CA MET A 496 8.92 21.68 -21.68
C MET A 496 10.36 21.36 -22.11
N VAL A 497 10.75 20.08 -22.14
CA VAL A 497 12.10 19.67 -22.58
C VAL A 497 12.28 19.89 -24.09
N ARG A 498 11.26 19.58 -24.90
CA ARG A 498 11.25 19.82 -26.35
C ARG A 498 11.28 21.31 -26.69
N GLU A 499 10.54 22.15 -25.96
CA GLU A 499 10.59 23.62 -26.08
C GLU A 499 12.01 24.16 -25.82
N ALA A 500 12.79 23.50 -24.95
CA ALA A 500 14.19 23.84 -24.70
C ALA A 500 15.18 23.31 -25.76
N GLY A 501 14.70 22.55 -26.75
CA GLY A 501 15.50 22.06 -27.87
C GLY A 501 16.15 20.68 -27.67
N TYR A 502 15.66 19.88 -26.71
CA TYR A 502 16.21 18.55 -26.40
C TYR A 502 15.14 17.46 -26.55
N ASP A 503 15.59 16.22 -26.78
CA ASP A 503 14.70 15.06 -26.79
C ASP A 503 14.53 14.51 -25.37
N PRO A 504 13.32 14.55 -24.78
CA PRO A 504 13.08 14.02 -23.44
C PRO A 504 13.39 12.52 -23.31
N GLU A 505 13.20 11.72 -24.37
CA GLU A 505 13.38 10.26 -24.29
C GLU A 505 14.84 9.86 -24.02
N GLU A 506 15.81 10.73 -24.35
CA GLU A 506 17.21 10.55 -23.99
C GLU A 506 17.41 10.57 -22.46
N TYR A 507 16.63 11.38 -21.73
CA TYR A 507 16.88 11.71 -20.32
C TYR A 507 15.86 11.15 -19.33
N ILE A 508 14.64 10.84 -19.78
CA ILE A 508 13.58 10.29 -18.91
C ILE A 508 12.85 9.16 -19.62
N SER A 509 12.48 8.11 -18.88
CA SER A 509 11.76 6.95 -19.39
C SER A 509 10.71 6.48 -18.40
N PHE A 510 9.58 6.00 -18.92
CA PHE A 510 8.42 5.55 -18.15
C PHE A 510 8.19 4.05 -18.38
N TRP A 511 7.93 3.34 -17.30
CA TRP A 511 7.80 1.88 -17.28
C TRP A 511 6.62 1.47 -16.40
N ASN A 512 6.08 0.30 -16.66
CA ASN A 512 5.17 -0.39 -15.75
C ASN A 512 5.66 -1.83 -15.52
N LEU A 513 4.92 -2.56 -14.71
CA LEU A 513 5.20 -3.96 -14.39
C LEU A 513 4.01 -4.85 -14.77
N ARG A 514 4.30 -6.04 -15.30
CA ARG A 514 3.32 -7.06 -15.66
C ARG A 514 3.90 -8.44 -15.43
N SER A 515 3.05 -9.38 -15.02
CA SER A 515 3.45 -10.77 -14.81
C SER A 515 2.52 -11.74 -15.56
N TYR A 516 2.94 -13.00 -15.64
CA TYR A 516 2.14 -14.12 -16.13
C TYR A 516 2.19 -15.27 -15.14
N ASP A 517 1.22 -16.16 -15.25
CA ASP A 517 1.14 -17.35 -14.41
C ASP A 517 0.29 -18.46 -15.09
N ARG A 518 0.12 -19.58 -14.40
CA ARG A 518 -0.73 -20.70 -14.77
C ARG A 518 -1.49 -21.20 -13.55
N ILE A 519 -2.82 -21.13 -13.61
CA ILE A 519 -3.69 -21.61 -12.52
C ILE A 519 -3.66 -23.15 -12.47
N ASN A 520 -3.33 -23.75 -11.32
CA ASN A 520 -3.40 -25.21 -11.12
C ASN A 520 -4.85 -25.72 -10.99
N TYR A 521 -5.63 -25.62 -12.06
CA TYR A 521 -7.03 -26.04 -12.11
C TYR A 521 -7.34 -27.01 -13.27
N PRO A 522 -6.83 -28.25 -13.24
CA PRO A 522 -7.20 -29.27 -14.24
C PRO A 522 -8.69 -29.65 -14.11
N TYR A 523 -9.54 -29.03 -14.94
CA TYR A 523 -11.01 -29.06 -14.83
C TYR A 523 -11.56 -30.48 -14.75
N ALA A 524 -11.16 -31.38 -15.66
CA ALA A 524 -11.65 -32.75 -15.66
C ALA A 524 -11.27 -33.52 -14.38
N ARG A 525 -10.10 -33.25 -13.78
CA ARG A 525 -9.69 -33.86 -12.52
C ARG A 525 -10.53 -33.34 -11.35
N ILE A 526 -10.64 -32.02 -11.23
CA ILE A 526 -11.34 -31.39 -10.12
C ILE A 526 -12.82 -31.75 -10.16
N LYS A 527 -13.45 -31.75 -11.34
CA LYS A 527 -14.83 -32.21 -11.50
C LYS A 527 -15.06 -33.65 -11.00
N ARG A 528 -14.12 -34.57 -11.27
CA ARG A 528 -14.20 -35.94 -10.72
C ARG A 528 -14.06 -35.96 -9.19
N MET A 529 -13.26 -35.07 -8.62
CA MET A 529 -13.15 -34.93 -7.16
C MET A 529 -14.45 -34.40 -6.57
N GLU A 530 -15.09 -33.41 -7.22
CA GLU A 530 -16.40 -32.89 -6.82
C GLU A 530 -17.48 -33.97 -6.87
N GLU A 531 -17.55 -34.74 -7.96
CA GLU A 531 -18.53 -35.84 -8.13
C GLU A 531 -18.35 -36.95 -7.08
N ARG A 532 -17.11 -37.28 -6.70
CA ARG A 532 -16.80 -38.33 -5.73
C ARG A 532 -16.99 -37.88 -4.28
N SER A 533 -16.58 -36.66 -3.96
CA SER A 533 -16.70 -36.10 -2.61
C SER A 533 -18.11 -35.59 -2.33
N GLY A 534 -18.87 -35.19 -3.35
CA GLY A 534 -20.09 -34.41 -3.18
C GLY A 534 -19.84 -33.03 -2.55
N VAL A 535 -18.63 -32.50 -2.69
CA VAL A 535 -18.18 -31.19 -2.23
C VAL A 535 -17.59 -30.47 -3.43
N THR A 536 -18.07 -29.27 -3.74
CA THR A 536 -17.51 -28.43 -4.80
C THR A 536 -16.19 -27.81 -4.38
N PHE A 537 -15.33 -27.46 -5.34
CA PHE A 537 -14.07 -26.76 -5.05
C PHE A 537 -14.33 -25.44 -4.31
N GLN A 538 -15.39 -24.71 -4.69
CA GLN A 538 -15.74 -23.47 -4.00
C GLN A 538 -16.19 -23.68 -2.54
N GLU A 539 -16.88 -24.77 -2.22
CA GLU A 539 -17.21 -25.13 -0.83
C GLU A 539 -15.94 -25.42 -0.01
N ALA A 540 -14.95 -26.10 -0.60
CA ALA A 540 -13.66 -26.33 0.05
C ALA A 540 -12.87 -25.03 0.26
N GLN A 541 -12.90 -24.10 -0.71
CA GLN A 541 -12.29 -22.77 -0.60
C GLN A 541 -12.94 -21.89 0.48
N VAL A 542 -14.28 -21.88 0.57
CA VAL A 542 -14.98 -21.15 1.64
C VAL A 542 -14.69 -21.76 3.01
N ALA A 543 -14.60 -23.10 3.09
CA ALA A 543 -14.17 -23.78 4.30
C ALA A 543 -12.74 -23.40 4.70
N LEU A 544 -11.83 -23.26 3.74
CA LEU A 544 -10.46 -22.81 3.98
C LEU A 544 -10.41 -21.42 4.60
N ALA A 545 -11.13 -20.46 4.01
CA ALA A 545 -11.21 -19.09 4.54
C ALA A 545 -11.73 -19.07 5.98
N LYS A 546 -12.71 -19.93 6.30
CA LYS A 546 -13.24 -20.10 7.65
C LYS A 546 -12.19 -20.61 8.65
N ILE A 547 -11.27 -21.47 8.23
CA ILE A 547 -10.21 -21.98 9.10
C ILE A 547 -9.15 -20.92 9.39
N TYR A 548 -8.70 -20.20 8.36
CA TYR A 548 -7.50 -19.37 8.46
C TYR A 548 -7.79 -17.89 8.71
N VAL A 549 -8.83 -17.33 8.08
CA VAL A 549 -9.26 -15.93 8.31
C VAL A 549 -10.35 -15.87 9.38
N GLY A 550 -11.17 -16.92 9.51
CA GLY A 550 -12.22 -17.04 10.55
C GLY A 550 -11.68 -17.06 11.99
N GLY A 551 -12.52 -16.63 12.95
CA GLY A 551 -12.13 -16.51 14.37
C GLY A 551 -12.96 -17.30 15.38
N ALA A 552 -14.25 -17.58 15.12
CA ALA A 552 -15.14 -18.29 16.04
C ALA A 552 -16.32 -18.95 15.31
N ASP A 553 -17.02 -19.85 16.00
CA ASP A 553 -18.30 -20.43 15.54
C ASP A 553 -19.30 -19.32 15.20
N VAL A 554 -20.02 -19.48 14.08
CA VAL A 554 -21.06 -18.52 13.70
C VAL A 554 -22.22 -18.62 14.70
N LYS A 555 -22.50 -17.55 15.47
CA LYS A 555 -23.63 -17.46 16.39
C LYS A 555 -24.63 -16.40 15.92
N GLY A 556 -25.88 -16.79 15.66
CA GLY A 556 -26.98 -15.88 15.29
C GLY A 556 -27.22 -15.73 13.78
N ASP A 557 -28.06 -14.75 13.40
CA ASP A 557 -28.45 -14.39 12.02
C ASP A 557 -27.31 -13.67 11.26
N VAL A 558 -26.10 -14.21 11.31
CA VAL A 558 -24.98 -13.75 10.46
C VAL A 558 -25.11 -14.48 9.13
N ASP A 559 -24.88 -13.78 8.00
CA ASP A 559 -25.06 -14.32 6.66
C ASP A 559 -24.46 -15.74 6.52
N GLU A 560 -25.33 -16.74 6.35
CA GLU A 560 -24.95 -18.15 6.23
C GLU A 560 -24.32 -18.48 4.86
N VAL A 561 -24.13 -17.48 4.00
CA VAL A 561 -23.79 -17.63 2.58
C VAL A 561 -22.70 -16.63 2.17
N VAL A 562 -21.70 -17.14 1.47
CA VAL A 562 -20.65 -16.40 0.77
C VAL A 562 -21.04 -16.29 -0.70
N ASN A 563 -21.07 -15.07 -1.24
CA ASN A 563 -21.30 -14.83 -2.67
C ASN A 563 -19.95 -14.72 -3.37
N ILE A 564 -19.66 -15.68 -4.24
CA ILE A 564 -18.43 -15.70 -5.04
C ILE A 564 -18.75 -15.10 -6.41
N GLU A 565 -18.12 -13.98 -6.75
CA GLU A 565 -18.22 -13.39 -8.07
C GLU A 565 -17.53 -14.30 -9.10
N GLN A 566 -18.27 -14.62 -10.15
CA GLN A 566 -17.73 -15.27 -11.33
C GLN A 566 -17.16 -14.20 -12.27
N PRO A 567 -16.09 -14.50 -13.02
CA PRO A 567 -15.56 -13.55 -13.98
C PRO A 567 -16.66 -13.14 -14.96
N HIS A 568 -16.78 -11.83 -15.19
CA HIS A 568 -17.72 -11.25 -16.12
C HIS A 568 -17.00 -10.19 -16.96
N ASP A 569 -17.45 -10.00 -18.20
CA ASP A 569 -16.71 -9.31 -19.27
C ASP A 569 -16.70 -7.76 -19.15
N GLN A 570 -16.97 -7.20 -17.96
CA GLN A 570 -17.19 -5.76 -17.78
C GLN A 570 -15.92 -4.90 -17.93
N THR A 571 -14.72 -5.49 -17.94
CA THR A 571 -13.46 -4.73 -18.06
C THR A 571 -12.91 -4.63 -19.48
N THR A 572 -13.42 -5.43 -20.43
CA THR A 572 -12.94 -5.48 -21.82
C THR A 572 -13.94 -4.86 -22.81
N GLY A 573 -15.11 -4.43 -22.34
CA GLY A 573 -16.17 -3.91 -23.20
C GLY A 573 -16.73 -4.91 -24.22
N ALA A 574 -16.36 -6.20 -24.13
CA ALA A 574 -16.92 -7.26 -24.98
C ALA A 574 -18.29 -7.69 -24.40
N GLU A 575 -19.39 -7.17 -24.95
CA GLU A 575 -20.73 -7.36 -24.39
C GLU A 575 -21.33 -8.79 -24.51
N ASP A 576 -20.59 -9.79 -25.01
CA ASP A 576 -21.21 -11.02 -25.56
C ASP A 576 -20.71 -12.37 -25.01
N ILE A 577 -20.13 -12.43 -23.80
CA ILE A 577 -20.11 -13.68 -23.02
C ILE A 577 -21.46 -13.79 -22.31
N GLY A 578 -22.43 -14.42 -22.97
CA GLY A 578 -23.82 -14.52 -22.52
C GLY A 578 -23.96 -14.76 -21.02
N LYS A 579 -24.77 -13.92 -20.36
CA LYS A 579 -25.22 -13.97 -18.95
C LYS A 579 -24.87 -15.28 -18.23
N LYS A 580 -23.62 -15.44 -17.79
CA LYS A 580 -23.29 -16.40 -16.74
C LYS A 580 -23.90 -15.89 -15.45
N GLU A 581 -24.35 -16.78 -14.56
CA GLU A 581 -24.70 -16.38 -13.19
C GLU A 581 -23.49 -15.65 -12.60
N THR A 582 -23.66 -14.35 -12.32
CA THR A 582 -22.55 -13.49 -11.88
C THR A 582 -22.08 -13.85 -10.47
N GLN A 583 -22.93 -14.48 -9.67
CA GLN A 583 -22.64 -14.85 -8.29
C GLN A 583 -23.08 -16.28 -7.97
N LYS A 584 -22.17 -17.05 -7.39
CA LYS A 584 -22.48 -18.37 -6.81
C LYS A 584 -22.52 -18.27 -5.28
N ALA A 585 -23.69 -18.56 -4.72
CA ALA A 585 -23.91 -18.62 -3.28
C ALA A 585 -23.39 -19.95 -2.69
N VAL A 586 -22.41 -19.87 -1.79
CA VAL A 586 -21.80 -21.01 -1.09
C VAL A 586 -22.07 -20.90 0.40
N LYS A 587 -22.52 -21.98 1.04
CA LYS A 587 -22.81 -21.95 2.47
C LYS A 587 -21.52 -21.86 3.30
N LEU A 588 -21.47 -20.92 4.24
CA LEU A 588 -20.36 -20.80 5.17
C LEU A 588 -20.46 -21.90 6.26
N PRO A 589 -19.41 -22.72 6.49
CA PRO A 589 -19.42 -23.71 7.57
C PRO A 589 -19.57 -23.03 8.94
N LYS A 590 -20.37 -23.65 9.83
CA LYS A 590 -20.69 -23.05 11.12
C LYS A 590 -19.50 -23.09 12.07
N THR A 591 -18.78 -24.21 12.09
CA THR A 591 -17.60 -24.44 12.94
C THR A 591 -16.32 -24.70 12.14
N VAL A 592 -15.18 -24.58 12.79
CA VAL A 592 -13.86 -24.89 12.18
C VAL A 592 -13.74 -26.40 11.90
N GLU A 593 -14.32 -27.26 12.74
CA GLU A 593 -14.33 -28.72 12.55
C GLU A 593 -15.15 -29.11 11.32
N GLU A 594 -16.31 -28.49 11.11
CA GLU A 594 -17.11 -28.68 9.89
C GLU A 594 -16.31 -28.26 8.65
N ALA A 595 -15.65 -27.10 8.71
CA ALA A 595 -14.80 -26.62 7.63
C ALA A 595 -13.64 -27.60 7.32
N ARG A 596 -12.95 -28.11 8.35
CA ARG A 596 -11.88 -29.11 8.19
C ARG A 596 -12.41 -30.40 7.54
N ALA A 597 -13.57 -30.88 7.98
CA ALA A 597 -14.18 -32.08 7.42
C ALA A 597 -14.55 -31.91 5.93
N ILE A 598 -14.99 -30.73 5.52
CA ILE A 598 -15.28 -30.40 4.11
C ILE A 598 -14.00 -30.50 3.26
N ILE A 599 -12.90 -29.87 3.71
CA ILE A 599 -11.62 -29.91 3.00
C ILE A 599 -11.06 -31.35 2.94
N GLU A 600 -11.07 -32.06 4.08
CA GLU A 600 -10.61 -33.45 4.14
C GLU A 600 -11.40 -34.35 3.17
N LYS A 601 -12.72 -34.19 3.11
CA LYS A 601 -13.59 -34.95 2.20
C LYS A 601 -13.30 -34.64 0.73
N PHE A 602 -13.03 -33.38 0.38
CA PHE A 602 -12.68 -32.97 -0.97
C PHE A 602 -11.32 -33.53 -1.39
N GLN A 603 -10.28 -33.33 -0.57
CA GLN A 603 -8.92 -33.80 -0.87
C GLN A 603 -8.85 -35.34 -0.92
N ALA A 604 -9.54 -36.05 -0.04
CA ALA A 604 -9.57 -37.52 -0.03
C ALA A 604 -10.23 -38.13 -1.27
N ALA A 605 -10.97 -37.35 -2.06
CA ALA A 605 -11.56 -37.80 -3.33
C ALA A 605 -10.57 -37.76 -4.51
N ALA A 606 -9.40 -37.14 -4.32
CA ALA A 606 -8.32 -37.17 -5.30
C ALA A 606 -7.86 -38.61 -5.52
N ALA A 607 -7.71 -39.02 -6.79
CA ALA A 607 -7.25 -40.38 -7.12
C ALA A 607 -5.76 -40.58 -6.78
N ASN A 608 -4.97 -39.54 -6.97
CA ASN A 608 -3.54 -39.42 -6.68
C ASN A 608 -3.25 -37.99 -6.18
N ASP A 609 -2.06 -37.75 -5.62
CA ASP A 609 -1.58 -36.39 -5.33
C ASP A 609 -1.20 -35.62 -6.62
N ASP A 610 -0.97 -34.31 -6.52
CA ASP A 610 -0.56 -33.41 -7.61
C ASP A 610 0.81 -32.77 -7.38
N LYS A 611 1.67 -33.40 -6.57
CA LYS A 611 2.96 -32.81 -6.15
C LYS A 611 3.94 -32.53 -7.28
N HIS A 612 3.74 -33.14 -8.45
CA HIS A 612 4.52 -32.92 -9.66
C HIS A 612 4.00 -31.76 -10.51
N VAL A 613 2.83 -31.19 -10.19
CA VAL A 613 2.24 -30.03 -10.86
C VAL A 613 2.46 -28.80 -9.98
N SER A 614 3.16 -27.80 -10.50
CA SER A 614 3.34 -26.53 -9.79
C SER A 614 2.02 -25.75 -9.71
N ASP A 615 1.72 -25.21 -8.52
CA ASP A 615 0.49 -24.45 -8.23
C ASP A 615 0.41 -23.13 -9.00
N ASN A 616 1.59 -22.56 -9.29
CA ASN A 616 1.85 -21.42 -10.13
C ASN A 616 3.19 -21.65 -10.87
N VAL A 617 3.48 -20.82 -11.88
CA VAL A 617 4.68 -20.90 -12.73
C VAL A 617 5.40 -19.54 -12.85
N CYS A 618 5.03 -18.57 -12.00
CA CYS A 618 5.55 -17.20 -12.01
C CYS A 618 7.07 -17.13 -11.71
N GLN A 619 7.63 -18.12 -11.02
CA GLN A 619 9.07 -18.19 -10.71
C GLN A 619 9.96 -18.19 -11.97
N HIS A 620 9.44 -18.63 -13.12
CA HIS A 620 10.15 -18.67 -14.39
C HIS A 620 10.42 -17.29 -15.00
N ALA A 621 9.79 -16.23 -14.48
CA ALA A 621 10.15 -14.85 -14.80
C ALA A 621 11.47 -14.44 -14.13
N LEU A 622 11.83 -15.09 -13.02
CA LEU A 622 13.06 -14.86 -12.25
C LEU A 622 14.13 -15.90 -12.58
N GLN A 623 15.19 -15.99 -11.75
CA GLN A 623 16.16 -17.07 -11.85
C GLN A 623 15.59 -18.34 -11.22
N ASP A 624 15.19 -19.28 -12.09
CA ASP A 624 14.79 -20.62 -11.71
C ASP A 624 15.74 -21.69 -12.27
N LYS A 625 15.75 -22.86 -11.62
CA LYS A 625 16.54 -24.03 -12.01
C LYS A 625 15.88 -24.82 -13.14
N THR A 626 14.56 -24.72 -13.26
CA THR A 626 13.75 -25.34 -14.31
C THR A 626 13.26 -24.29 -15.30
N THR A 627 12.57 -24.72 -16.34
CA THR A 627 11.92 -23.86 -17.31
C THR A 627 10.44 -24.19 -17.41
N LEU A 628 9.66 -23.29 -18.01
CA LEU A 628 8.23 -23.51 -18.25
C LEU A 628 7.93 -24.78 -19.08
N ASN A 629 8.91 -25.26 -19.86
CA ASN A 629 8.79 -26.50 -20.65
C ASN A 629 8.97 -27.77 -19.80
N ASP A 630 9.53 -27.66 -18.59
CA ASP A 630 9.65 -28.75 -17.63
C ASP A 630 8.39 -28.90 -16.76
N GLU A 631 7.49 -27.91 -16.78
CA GLU A 631 6.24 -27.90 -16.02
C GLU A 631 5.27 -28.98 -16.50
N GLN A 632 4.81 -29.80 -15.56
CA GLN A 632 3.85 -30.87 -15.80
C GLN A 632 2.41 -30.40 -15.61
N TRP A 633 1.47 -31.18 -16.13
CA TRP A 633 0.03 -30.90 -16.07
C TRP A 633 -0.79 -32.18 -16.02
N ASP A 634 -1.80 -32.23 -15.14
CA ASP A 634 -2.71 -33.38 -14.96
C ASP A 634 -4.05 -33.20 -15.69
N GLY A 635 -4.00 -32.72 -16.93
CA GLY A 635 -5.15 -32.48 -17.80
C GLY A 635 -4.79 -32.54 -19.28
N SER A 636 -5.69 -32.10 -20.16
CA SER A 636 -5.39 -31.95 -21.58
C SER A 636 -4.53 -30.70 -21.84
N GLU A 637 -3.88 -30.64 -23.01
CA GLU A 637 -3.14 -29.45 -23.44
C GLU A 637 -4.07 -28.23 -23.59
N GLU A 638 -5.33 -28.45 -23.98
CA GLU A 638 -6.35 -27.40 -24.07
C GLU A 638 -6.73 -26.87 -22.69
N GLU A 639 -6.87 -27.75 -21.69
CA GLU A 639 -7.09 -27.35 -20.29
C GLU A 639 -5.89 -26.53 -19.78
N GLU A 640 -4.66 -26.98 -20.03
CA GLU A 640 -3.46 -26.23 -19.60
C GLU A 640 -3.38 -24.85 -20.25
N LEU A 641 -3.60 -24.78 -21.56
CA LEU A 641 -3.58 -23.53 -22.33
C LEU A 641 -4.60 -22.53 -21.76
N SER A 642 -5.79 -23.00 -21.40
CA SER A 642 -6.85 -22.17 -20.82
C SER A 642 -6.52 -21.66 -19.41
N CYS A 643 -5.52 -22.22 -18.73
CA CYS A 643 -5.13 -21.83 -17.37
C CYS A 643 -4.01 -20.79 -17.33
N PHE A 644 -3.38 -20.46 -18.47
CA PHE A 644 -2.40 -19.38 -18.54
C PHE A 644 -3.08 -18.01 -18.44
N VAL A 645 -2.55 -17.17 -17.56
CA VAL A 645 -3.10 -15.86 -17.23
C VAL A 645 -2.00 -14.78 -17.16
N SER A 646 -2.38 -13.52 -17.36
CA SER A 646 -1.54 -12.35 -17.14
C SER A 646 -2.33 -11.22 -16.50
N GLU A 647 -1.68 -10.46 -15.63
CA GLU A 647 -2.22 -9.27 -14.99
C GLU A 647 -1.10 -8.25 -14.78
N LEU A 648 -1.46 -6.96 -14.75
CA LEU A 648 -0.54 -5.91 -14.34
C LEU A 648 -0.08 -6.17 -12.91
N LEU A 649 1.19 -5.89 -12.66
CA LEU A 649 1.76 -5.91 -11.32
C LEU A 649 1.64 -4.48 -10.79
N TYR A 650 0.89 -4.32 -9.70
CA TYR A 650 0.49 -3.00 -9.25
C TYR A 650 1.59 -2.36 -8.41
N ILE A 651 2.24 -1.33 -8.98
CA ILE A 651 3.23 -0.52 -8.28
C ILE A 651 2.51 0.39 -7.28
N HIS A 652 2.62 0.07 -6.00
CA HIS A 652 2.12 0.87 -4.91
C HIS A 652 3.23 1.60 -4.14
N SER A 653 4.50 1.36 -4.46
CA SER A 653 5.66 2.08 -3.91
C SER A 653 5.46 3.60 -3.94
N LYS A 654 6.10 4.31 -2.99
CA LYS A 654 6.30 5.77 -3.03
C LYS A 654 7.76 6.09 -2.70
N LEU A 655 8.61 5.87 -3.68
CA LEU A 655 10.06 5.85 -3.54
C LEU A 655 10.72 6.74 -4.59
N MET A 656 11.75 7.49 -4.18
CA MET A 656 12.71 8.11 -5.09
C MET A 656 14.14 7.89 -4.59
N ILE A 657 15.02 7.46 -5.49
CA ILE A 657 16.46 7.28 -5.26
C ILE A 657 17.21 8.24 -6.18
N VAL A 658 18.15 9.00 -5.62
CA VAL A 658 18.95 10.00 -6.35
C VAL A 658 20.43 9.65 -6.25
N ASP A 659 21.07 9.52 -7.41
CA ASP A 659 22.51 9.29 -7.60
C ASP A 659 23.09 8.12 -6.77
N ASP A 660 22.33 7.09 -6.43
CA ASP A 660 22.74 6.03 -5.48
C ASP A 660 23.28 6.59 -4.16
N ARG A 661 22.72 7.72 -3.69
CA ARG A 661 23.20 8.46 -2.51
C ARG A 661 22.11 8.80 -1.52
N ARG A 662 20.93 9.14 -2.03
CA ARG A 662 19.83 9.68 -1.24
C ARG A 662 18.57 8.93 -1.60
N VAL A 663 17.78 8.63 -0.59
CA VAL A 663 16.49 7.96 -0.75
C VAL A 663 15.43 8.79 -0.05
N ILE A 664 14.28 8.98 -0.67
CA ILE A 664 13.04 9.38 0.00
C ILE A 664 12.02 8.25 -0.15
N CYS A 665 11.45 7.82 0.98
CA CYS A 665 10.49 6.71 1.04
C CYS A 665 9.40 7.03 2.07
N GLY A 666 8.15 6.71 1.77
CA GLY A 666 7.01 7.01 2.64
C GLY A 666 5.68 6.62 2.04
N SER A 667 4.62 7.36 2.36
CA SER A 667 3.25 7.12 1.89
C SER A 667 2.81 8.06 0.76
N ALA A 668 3.54 9.15 0.51
CA ALA A 668 3.13 10.23 -0.37
C ALA A 668 3.28 9.92 -1.87
N ASN A 669 2.16 9.95 -2.58
CA ASN A 669 2.12 9.80 -4.03
C ASN A 669 2.58 11.09 -4.74
N ILE A 670 3.02 11.00 -6.00
CA ILE A 670 3.23 12.19 -6.84
C ILE A 670 1.88 12.62 -7.39
N ASN A 671 1.15 13.40 -6.59
CA ASN A 671 -0.08 14.12 -6.92
C ASN A 671 -0.30 15.26 -5.91
N ASP A 672 -1.24 16.17 -6.19
CA ASP A 672 -1.52 17.29 -5.28
C ASP A 672 -2.03 16.81 -3.91
N ARG A 673 -2.83 15.74 -3.91
CA ARG A 673 -3.41 15.15 -2.70
C ARG A 673 -2.37 14.83 -1.64
N SER A 674 -1.24 14.24 -2.05
CA SER A 674 -0.16 13.88 -1.13
C SER A 674 0.87 14.99 -0.97
N MET A 675 1.08 15.85 -1.97
CA MET A 675 2.21 16.79 -1.99
C MET A 675 1.91 18.19 -1.44
N LYS A 676 0.65 18.63 -1.44
CA LYS A 676 0.30 20.03 -1.11
C LYS A 676 0.26 20.35 0.38
N GLY A 677 0.16 19.32 1.23
CA GLY A 677 0.17 19.45 2.69
C GLY A 677 -1.21 19.66 3.32
N ASP A 678 -2.15 20.23 2.57
CA ASP A 678 -3.49 20.60 3.02
C ASP A 678 -4.61 19.65 2.57
N HIS A 679 -4.24 18.59 1.86
CA HIS A 679 -5.11 17.50 1.42
C HIS A 679 -4.90 16.29 2.33
N ASP A 680 -4.37 15.17 1.81
CA ASP A 680 -4.11 13.99 2.64
C ASP A 680 -2.97 14.21 3.62
N SER A 681 -3.08 13.59 4.79
CA SER A 681 -1.94 13.52 5.70
C SER A 681 -1.03 12.36 5.31
N GLU A 682 0.27 12.66 5.17
CA GLU A 682 1.29 11.74 4.67
C GLU A 682 2.55 11.83 5.53
N ILE A 683 3.34 10.76 5.52
CA ILE A 683 4.64 10.71 6.19
C ILE A 683 5.71 10.16 5.23
N ALA A 684 6.91 10.71 5.27
CA ALA A 684 8.06 10.19 4.54
C ALA A 684 9.35 10.44 5.31
N ILE A 685 10.42 9.76 4.94
CA ILE A 685 11.76 10.05 5.44
C ILE A 685 12.76 10.22 4.29
N VAL A 686 13.71 11.14 4.46
CA VAL A 686 14.92 11.22 3.63
C VAL A 686 16.04 10.49 4.34
N ILE A 687 16.76 9.65 3.61
CA ILE A 687 17.83 8.79 4.10
C ILE A 687 19.10 9.10 3.31
N GLU A 688 20.15 9.49 4.04
CA GLU A 688 21.49 9.72 3.51
C GLU A 688 22.48 8.88 4.34
N ASP A 689 22.82 7.70 3.83
CA ASP A 689 23.70 6.76 4.52
C ASP A 689 25.19 7.05 4.24
N SER A 690 25.96 7.15 5.33
CA SER A 690 27.38 7.50 5.31
C SER A 690 28.29 6.31 5.01
N THR A 691 27.77 5.08 5.01
CA THR A 691 28.53 3.91 4.54
C THR A 691 28.66 3.97 3.03
N MET A 692 29.89 4.11 2.53
CA MET A 692 30.16 4.28 1.10
C MET A 692 30.78 3.02 0.50
N VAL A 693 30.32 2.63 -0.68
CA VAL A 693 30.86 1.51 -1.46
C VAL A 693 31.38 1.99 -2.82
N GLU A 694 32.44 1.38 -3.35
CA GLU A 694 32.89 1.67 -4.72
C GLU A 694 31.89 1.06 -5.71
N SER A 695 31.46 1.84 -6.68
CA SER A 695 30.50 1.55 -7.74
C SER A 695 30.99 2.16 -9.06
N LEU A 696 30.18 2.04 -10.11
CA LEU A 696 30.35 2.74 -11.37
C LEU A 696 29.20 3.71 -11.62
N MET A 697 29.49 4.77 -12.38
CA MET A 697 28.52 5.73 -12.90
C MET A 697 29.08 6.31 -14.20
N ASP A 698 28.44 6.02 -15.33
CA ASP A 698 28.91 6.43 -16.67
C ASP A 698 30.37 5.98 -16.93
N GLY A 699 30.67 4.71 -16.62
CA GLY A 699 31.96 4.05 -16.78
C GLY A 699 33.06 4.54 -15.83
N LYS A 700 32.74 5.46 -14.91
CA LYS A 700 33.71 6.05 -13.97
C LYS A 700 33.50 5.49 -12.58
N LYS A 701 34.60 5.36 -11.83
CA LYS A 701 34.55 5.05 -10.40
C LYS A 701 33.70 6.09 -9.69
N TYR A 702 32.70 5.59 -8.97
CA TYR A 702 31.75 6.39 -8.23
C TYR A 702 31.61 5.80 -6.85
N MET A 703 31.79 6.60 -5.81
CA MET A 703 31.40 6.13 -4.48
C MET A 703 29.87 6.19 -4.45
N ALA A 704 29.20 5.12 -4.07
CA ALA A 704 27.77 5.08 -3.84
C ALA A 704 27.49 4.91 -2.35
N SER A 705 26.32 5.31 -1.87
CA SER A 705 25.86 4.98 -0.52
C SER A 705 25.41 3.52 -0.49
N ALA A 706 25.82 2.75 0.52
CA ALA A 706 25.49 1.34 0.64
C ALA A 706 23.97 1.12 0.68
N TYR A 707 23.24 1.92 1.46
CA TYR A 707 21.77 1.84 1.52
C TYR A 707 21.12 2.09 0.15
N ALA A 708 21.45 3.21 -0.49
CA ALA A 708 20.79 3.64 -1.72
C ALA A 708 21.12 2.73 -2.91
N THR A 709 22.40 2.35 -3.09
CA THR A 709 22.78 1.49 -4.20
C THR A 709 22.18 0.10 -4.04
N THR A 710 22.28 -0.53 -2.86
CA THR A 710 21.72 -1.89 -2.66
C THR A 710 20.22 -1.93 -2.90
N LEU A 711 19.47 -0.94 -2.43
CA LEU A 711 18.04 -0.83 -2.74
C LEU A 711 17.77 -0.74 -4.25
N ARG A 712 18.40 0.22 -4.94
CA ARG A 712 18.20 0.42 -6.39
C ARG A 712 18.62 -0.82 -7.18
N ARG A 713 19.74 -1.44 -6.81
CA ARG A 713 20.24 -2.65 -7.48
C ARG A 713 19.30 -3.84 -7.27
N SER A 714 18.74 -4.01 -6.07
CA SER A 714 17.76 -5.08 -5.79
C SER A 714 16.49 -4.91 -6.61
N LEU A 715 15.89 -3.71 -6.60
CA LEU A 715 14.68 -3.41 -7.38
C LEU A 715 14.90 -3.64 -8.88
N MET A 716 16.01 -3.16 -9.42
CA MET A 716 16.30 -3.38 -10.84
C MET A 716 16.56 -4.86 -11.17
N ARG A 717 17.14 -5.64 -10.26
CA ARG A 717 17.32 -7.08 -10.46
C ARG A 717 16.00 -7.82 -10.42
N GLU A 718 15.08 -7.46 -9.54
CA GLU A 718 13.72 -8.00 -9.52
C GLU A 718 13.01 -7.74 -10.86
N HIS A 719 12.96 -6.47 -11.28
CA HIS A 719 12.27 -6.03 -12.50
C HIS A 719 12.87 -6.64 -13.78
N LEU A 720 14.15 -7.01 -13.77
CA LEU A 720 14.87 -7.67 -14.88
C LEU A 720 14.93 -9.20 -14.78
N GLY A 721 14.41 -9.82 -13.72
CA GLY A 721 14.47 -11.27 -13.54
C GLY A 721 15.85 -11.82 -13.19
N LEU A 722 16.67 -11.00 -12.53
CA LEU A 722 18.04 -11.30 -12.09
C LEU A 722 18.13 -11.67 -10.60
N LEU A 723 17.00 -11.79 -9.91
CA LEU A 723 16.95 -12.37 -8.56
C LEU A 723 16.61 -13.85 -8.65
N PRO A 724 17.08 -14.68 -7.70
CA PRO A 724 16.50 -15.99 -7.47
C PRO A 724 15.03 -15.85 -7.10
N HIS A 725 14.21 -16.82 -7.48
CA HIS A 725 12.83 -16.86 -7.01
C HIS A 725 12.78 -16.96 -5.47
N GLN A 726 11.78 -16.33 -4.87
CA GLN A 726 11.53 -16.31 -3.44
C GLN A 726 10.44 -17.31 -3.09
N GLU A 727 10.78 -18.35 -2.33
CA GLU A 727 9.77 -19.23 -1.76
C GLU A 727 8.96 -18.47 -0.68
N ALA A 728 7.64 -18.71 -0.65
CA ALA A 728 6.77 -18.10 0.34
C ALA A 728 7.10 -18.52 1.79
N PHE A 729 7.60 -19.75 1.98
CA PHE A 729 8.25 -20.17 3.22
C PHE A 729 9.05 -21.47 3.08
N ASP A 730 10.29 -21.46 3.56
CA ASP A 730 11.21 -22.61 3.65
C ASP A 730 11.71 -22.79 5.09
N ASP A 731 11.43 -23.95 5.68
CA ASP A 731 11.82 -24.30 7.06
C ASP A 731 13.35 -24.34 7.28
N GLU A 732 14.15 -24.55 6.22
CA GLU A 732 15.61 -24.68 6.33
C GLU A 732 16.32 -23.32 6.28
N THR A 733 15.82 -22.40 5.47
CA THR A 733 16.51 -21.14 5.15
C THR A 733 15.85 -19.89 5.74
N GLN A 734 14.58 -19.96 6.15
CA GLN A 734 13.85 -18.83 6.70
C GLN A 734 13.71 -18.86 8.23
N PRO A 735 13.67 -17.69 8.90
CA PRO A 735 13.67 -16.34 8.35
C PRO A 735 15.04 -15.89 7.83
N THR A 736 15.05 -15.31 6.62
CA THR A 736 16.24 -14.71 6.02
C THR A 736 16.59 -13.39 6.70
N ALA A 737 17.76 -12.82 6.38
CA ALA A 737 18.13 -11.49 6.86
C ALA A 737 17.08 -10.44 6.43
N SER A 738 16.58 -10.45 5.20
CA SER A 738 15.62 -9.46 4.68
C SER A 738 14.27 -9.44 5.42
N MET A 739 13.84 -10.60 5.92
CA MET A 739 12.60 -10.78 6.71
C MET A 739 12.71 -10.21 8.14
N ARG A 740 13.92 -9.95 8.64
CA ARG A 740 14.14 -9.42 9.99
C ARG A 740 14.07 -7.89 9.98
N PRO A 741 13.51 -7.23 11.01
CA PRO A 741 13.59 -5.78 11.11
C PRO A 741 15.02 -5.29 11.41
N ALA A 742 15.23 -3.98 11.31
CA ALA A 742 16.36 -3.30 11.96
C ALA A 742 16.51 -3.77 13.44
N PRO A 743 17.72 -4.03 13.96
CA PRO A 743 19.05 -3.72 13.40
C PRO A 743 19.67 -4.81 12.51
N THR A 744 18.94 -5.87 12.15
CA THR A 744 19.54 -6.96 11.37
C THR A 744 19.99 -6.44 10.00
N PRO A 745 21.28 -6.51 9.65
CA PRO A 745 21.77 -5.93 8.40
C PRO A 745 21.24 -6.71 7.19
N HIS A 746 21.19 -6.02 6.05
CA HIS A 746 20.96 -6.68 4.77
C HIS A 746 22.16 -7.54 4.37
N VAL A 747 21.88 -8.67 3.72
CA VAL A 747 22.90 -9.49 3.08
C VAL A 747 22.82 -9.22 1.59
N TYR A 748 23.91 -8.69 1.02
CA TYR A 748 23.98 -8.32 -0.40
C TYR A 748 25.22 -8.96 -1.04
N ASP A 749 25.04 -9.51 -2.24
CA ASP A 749 26.02 -10.28 -3.01
C ASP A 749 26.85 -9.41 -3.96
N PHE A 750 27.52 -8.37 -3.43
CA PHE A 750 28.34 -7.46 -4.23
C PHE A 750 29.35 -8.21 -5.12
N GLY A 751 29.39 -7.84 -6.40
CA GLY A 751 30.28 -8.39 -7.40
C GLY A 751 29.80 -9.68 -8.07
N SER A 752 28.59 -10.17 -7.75
CA SER A 752 27.93 -11.22 -8.54
C SER A 752 27.72 -10.78 -9.99
N GLN A 753 27.40 -11.74 -10.87
CA GLN A 753 27.20 -11.42 -12.29
C GLN A 753 25.98 -10.49 -12.46
N GLU A 754 24.91 -10.81 -11.76
CA GLU A 754 23.64 -10.09 -11.73
C GLU A 754 23.80 -8.70 -11.12
N ASP A 755 24.58 -8.56 -10.05
CA ASP A 755 24.93 -7.26 -9.45
C ASP A 755 25.66 -6.35 -10.46
N LYS A 756 26.67 -6.89 -11.16
CA LYS A 756 27.44 -6.13 -12.16
C LYS A 756 26.61 -5.68 -13.35
N MET A 757 25.58 -6.46 -13.73
CA MET A 757 24.69 -6.09 -14.84
C MET A 757 23.86 -4.84 -14.55
N VAL A 758 23.62 -4.54 -13.26
CA VAL A 758 22.87 -3.35 -12.86
C VAL A 758 23.75 -2.30 -12.21
N GLU A 759 25.02 -2.55 -11.89
CA GLU A 759 25.91 -1.65 -11.16
C GLU A 759 25.97 -0.22 -11.71
N ASP A 760 26.14 -0.05 -13.03
CA ASP A 760 26.20 1.25 -13.69
C ASP A 760 24.90 1.52 -14.45
N VAL A 761 23.98 2.23 -13.80
CA VAL A 761 22.66 2.59 -14.36
C VAL A 761 22.75 3.52 -15.58
N LEU A 762 23.92 4.11 -15.86
CA LEU A 762 24.14 4.96 -17.02
C LEU A 762 24.99 4.27 -18.10
N SER A 763 25.45 3.03 -17.89
CA SER A 763 26.17 2.29 -18.92
C SER A 763 25.27 1.98 -20.13
N ASP A 764 25.85 1.95 -21.33
CA ASP A 764 25.09 1.60 -22.53
C ASP A 764 24.60 0.15 -22.45
N GLU A 765 25.38 -0.73 -21.83
CA GLU A 765 25.04 -2.13 -21.57
C GLU A 765 23.80 -2.27 -20.68
N PHE A 766 23.73 -1.54 -19.56
CA PHE A 766 22.56 -1.55 -18.69
C PHE A 766 21.33 -0.95 -19.41
N LEU A 767 21.49 0.19 -20.07
CA LEU A 767 20.38 0.84 -20.76
C LEU A 767 19.81 -0.04 -21.87
N GLN A 768 20.67 -0.75 -22.60
CA GLN A 768 20.24 -1.75 -23.58
C GLN A 768 19.51 -2.91 -22.91
N LEU A 769 20.05 -3.50 -21.85
CA LEU A 769 19.41 -4.58 -21.09
C LEU A 769 18.02 -4.19 -20.58
N TRP A 770 17.90 -2.99 -20.01
CA TRP A 770 16.65 -2.46 -19.47
C TRP A 770 15.59 -2.32 -20.57
N VAL A 771 15.96 -1.66 -21.68
CA VAL A 771 15.04 -1.39 -22.78
C VAL A 771 14.67 -2.66 -23.57
N GLU A 772 15.63 -3.54 -23.84
CA GLU A 772 15.35 -4.78 -24.57
C GLU A 772 14.49 -5.74 -23.75
N THR A 773 14.73 -5.86 -22.45
CA THR A 773 13.89 -6.68 -21.56
C THR A 773 12.44 -6.19 -21.58
N GLY A 774 12.22 -4.89 -21.34
CA GLY A 774 10.88 -4.32 -21.32
C GLY A 774 10.13 -4.45 -22.65
N ARG A 775 10.82 -4.24 -23.77
CA ARG A 775 10.25 -4.41 -25.13
C ARG A 775 9.92 -5.86 -25.45
N ASN A 776 10.83 -6.78 -25.13
CA ASN A 776 10.62 -8.21 -25.40
C ASN A 776 9.43 -8.74 -24.60
N ASN A 777 9.35 -8.38 -23.31
CA ASN A 777 8.23 -8.72 -22.45
C ASN A 777 6.92 -8.17 -23.05
N ARG A 778 6.89 -6.88 -23.39
CA ARG A 778 5.72 -6.22 -24.00
C ARG A 778 5.20 -6.98 -25.23
N VAL A 779 6.07 -7.27 -26.19
CA VAL A 779 5.69 -7.96 -27.44
C VAL A 779 5.11 -9.35 -27.17
N ILE A 780 5.65 -10.07 -26.19
CA ILE A 780 5.13 -11.39 -25.80
C ILE A 780 3.75 -11.26 -25.17
N PHE A 781 3.57 -10.32 -24.23
CA PHE A 781 2.27 -10.07 -23.60
C PHE A 781 1.21 -9.63 -24.63
N GLU A 782 1.55 -8.70 -25.53
CA GLU A 782 0.69 -8.26 -26.65
C GLU A 782 0.27 -9.41 -27.56
N ASN A 783 1.19 -10.33 -27.88
CA ASN A 783 0.88 -11.44 -28.76
C ASN A 783 -0.03 -12.49 -28.13
N ILE A 784 0.16 -12.80 -26.84
CA ILE A 784 -0.54 -13.89 -26.15
C ILE A 784 -1.86 -13.40 -25.52
N PHE A 785 -1.79 -12.30 -24.77
CA PHE A 785 -2.86 -11.82 -23.90
C PHE A 785 -3.51 -10.53 -24.40
N LYS A 786 -2.88 -9.79 -25.31
CA LYS A 786 -3.37 -8.49 -25.83
C LYS A 786 -3.83 -7.52 -24.71
N PRO A 787 -3.00 -7.25 -23.69
CA PRO A 787 -3.40 -6.36 -22.60
C PRO A 787 -3.66 -4.93 -23.09
N VAL A 788 -4.42 -4.20 -22.29
CA VAL A 788 -4.58 -2.73 -22.40
C VAL A 788 -4.00 -2.07 -21.14
N PRO A 789 -3.51 -0.82 -21.23
CA PRO A 789 -3.37 0.05 -22.41
C PRO A 789 -2.26 -0.38 -23.39
N ASP A 790 -2.32 0.15 -24.62
CA ASP A 790 -1.38 -0.16 -25.73
C ASP A 790 -1.19 1.06 -26.66
N ASP A 791 0.05 1.34 -27.07
CA ASP A 791 0.40 2.52 -27.87
C ASP A 791 -0.14 2.51 -29.31
N SER A 792 -0.58 1.36 -29.82
CA SER A 792 -1.26 1.27 -31.13
C SER A 792 -2.71 1.80 -31.09
N ILE A 793 -3.26 2.04 -29.91
CA ILE A 793 -4.62 2.52 -29.71
C ILE A 793 -4.60 4.03 -29.47
N HIS A 794 -4.96 4.82 -30.48
CA HIS A 794 -5.02 6.28 -30.41
C HIS A 794 -6.43 6.82 -30.17
N ASN A 795 -7.48 6.04 -30.40
CA ASN A 795 -8.88 6.44 -30.20
C ASN A 795 -9.79 5.27 -29.81
N TRP A 796 -11.04 5.56 -29.45
CA TRP A 796 -12.01 4.55 -28.98
C TRP A 796 -12.45 3.55 -30.06
N GLU A 797 -12.37 3.90 -31.35
CA GLU A 797 -12.65 2.95 -32.43
C GLU A 797 -11.56 1.88 -32.49
N GLN A 798 -10.30 2.29 -32.41
CA GLN A 798 -9.14 1.40 -32.32
C GLN A 798 -9.16 0.57 -31.03
N TYR A 799 -9.60 1.14 -29.91
CA TYR A 799 -9.77 0.42 -28.64
C TYR A 799 -10.74 -0.76 -28.80
N LYS A 800 -11.91 -0.50 -29.38
CA LYS A 800 -12.91 -1.54 -29.65
C LYS A 800 -12.39 -2.60 -30.62
N GLU A 801 -11.67 -2.20 -31.67
CA GLU A 801 -11.07 -3.14 -32.63
C GLU A 801 -10.04 -4.05 -31.97
N TYR A 802 -9.15 -3.47 -31.16
CA TYR A 802 -8.10 -4.19 -30.45
C TYR A 802 -8.66 -5.24 -29.47
N LEU A 803 -9.81 -4.95 -28.87
CA LEU A 803 -10.46 -5.84 -27.90
C LEU A 803 -11.32 -6.95 -28.52
N LYS A 804 -11.70 -6.88 -29.81
CA LYS A 804 -12.51 -7.94 -30.46
C LYS A 804 -12.02 -9.39 -30.22
N PRO A 805 -10.71 -9.69 -30.24
CA PRO A 805 -10.24 -11.06 -29.98
C PRO A 805 -10.56 -11.58 -28.57
N HIS A 806 -10.82 -10.71 -27.61
CA HIS A 806 -11.17 -11.07 -26.23
C HIS A 806 -12.59 -11.64 -26.10
N THR A 807 -13.45 -11.50 -27.12
CA THR A 807 -14.81 -12.05 -27.05
C THR A 807 -14.78 -13.56 -26.79
N GLY A 808 -15.41 -13.98 -25.68
CA GLY A 808 -15.43 -15.38 -25.26
C GLY A 808 -14.25 -15.82 -24.39
N VAL A 809 -13.35 -14.91 -24.02
CA VAL A 809 -12.14 -15.20 -23.23
C VAL A 809 -12.21 -14.47 -21.90
N SER A 810 -12.01 -15.18 -20.79
CA SER A 810 -11.95 -14.57 -19.46
C SER A 810 -10.79 -13.58 -19.36
N ILE A 811 -10.96 -12.54 -18.55
CA ILE A 811 -9.98 -11.45 -18.38
C ILE A 811 -8.61 -12.02 -17.98
N GLY A 812 -7.57 -11.58 -18.66
CA GLY A 812 -6.19 -11.99 -18.40
C GLY A 812 -5.80 -13.35 -19.02
N HIS A 813 -6.72 -14.15 -19.55
CA HIS A 813 -6.40 -15.44 -20.17
C HIS A 813 -5.84 -15.29 -21.59
N VAL A 814 -5.27 -16.37 -22.13
CA VAL A 814 -4.75 -16.42 -23.51
C VAL A 814 -5.84 -16.04 -24.51
N VAL A 815 -5.62 -14.93 -25.20
CA VAL A 815 -6.55 -14.37 -26.21
C VAL A 815 -6.25 -14.91 -27.60
N ASN A 816 -4.98 -15.17 -27.89
CA ASN A 816 -4.55 -15.63 -29.21
C ASN A 816 -4.80 -17.13 -29.40
N LYS A 817 -5.93 -17.43 -30.05
CA LYS A 817 -6.42 -18.80 -30.31
C LYS A 817 -5.62 -19.54 -31.39
N ASP A 818 -4.73 -18.86 -32.12
CA ASP A 818 -3.90 -19.47 -33.16
C ASP A 818 -2.63 -20.13 -32.59
N LEU A 819 -2.29 -19.86 -31.33
CA LEU A 819 -1.10 -20.41 -30.67
C LEU A 819 -1.41 -21.78 -30.04
N SER A 820 -0.51 -22.74 -30.27
CA SER A 820 -0.48 -23.99 -29.50
C SER A 820 0.07 -23.77 -28.09
N LEU A 821 -0.22 -24.72 -27.18
CA LEU A 821 0.36 -24.73 -25.83
C LEU A 821 1.89 -24.59 -25.85
N ARG A 822 2.55 -25.32 -26.75
CA ARG A 822 4.01 -25.26 -26.89
C ARG A 822 4.48 -23.87 -27.30
N GLU A 823 3.82 -23.23 -28.26
CA GLU A 823 4.19 -21.88 -28.69
C GLU A 823 3.96 -20.85 -27.59
N VAL A 824 2.90 -20.99 -26.79
CA VAL A 824 2.68 -20.15 -25.60
C VAL A 824 3.80 -20.35 -24.59
N LYS A 825 4.14 -21.60 -24.22
CA LYS A 825 5.25 -21.90 -23.30
C LYS A 825 6.59 -21.38 -23.81
N ASP A 826 6.92 -21.62 -25.07
CA ASP A 826 8.15 -21.17 -25.70
C ASP A 826 8.25 -19.64 -25.69
N GLN A 827 7.15 -18.92 -25.92
CA GLN A 827 7.13 -17.47 -25.86
C GLN A 827 7.25 -16.94 -24.43
N LEU A 828 6.45 -17.44 -23.49
CA LEU A 828 6.49 -17.01 -22.08
C LEU A 828 7.83 -17.32 -21.41
N SER A 829 8.50 -18.41 -21.79
CA SER A 829 9.83 -18.77 -21.26
C SER A 829 10.93 -17.73 -21.54
N ARG A 830 10.68 -16.81 -22.48
CA ARG A 830 11.58 -15.69 -22.83
C ARG A 830 11.30 -14.42 -22.04
N ILE A 831 10.19 -14.36 -21.30
CA ILE A 831 9.94 -13.25 -20.37
C ILE A 831 10.99 -13.29 -19.26
N ARG A 832 11.51 -12.12 -18.91
CA ARG A 832 12.46 -11.95 -17.81
C ARG A 832 12.02 -10.76 -16.96
N GLY A 833 11.90 -11.01 -15.65
CA GLY A 833 11.35 -10.09 -14.68
C GLY A 833 9.94 -9.65 -15.06
N HIS A 834 9.61 -8.42 -14.66
CA HIS A 834 8.26 -7.88 -14.78
C HIS A 834 8.21 -6.58 -15.59
N LEU A 835 9.36 -6.04 -15.99
CA LEU A 835 9.46 -4.76 -16.67
C LEU A 835 8.76 -4.76 -18.03
N VAL A 836 7.98 -3.72 -18.31
CA VAL A 836 7.30 -3.46 -19.60
C VAL A 836 7.32 -1.96 -19.89
N ASP A 837 7.52 -1.57 -21.16
CA ASP A 837 7.44 -0.16 -21.57
C ASP A 837 6.07 0.44 -21.20
N MET A 838 6.03 1.66 -20.67
CA MET A 838 4.76 2.35 -20.42
C MET A 838 4.13 2.85 -21.74
N PRO A 839 2.86 2.52 -22.04
CA PRO A 839 2.18 3.00 -23.25
C PRO A 839 1.71 4.46 -23.11
N ILE A 840 2.66 5.39 -23.20
CA ILE A 840 2.43 6.83 -23.00
C ILE A 840 1.68 7.51 -24.16
N ASN A 841 1.53 6.84 -25.30
CA ASN A 841 0.80 7.34 -26.48
C ASN A 841 -0.60 6.76 -26.60
N PHE A 842 -1.00 5.92 -25.64
CA PHE A 842 -2.36 5.43 -25.54
C PHE A 842 -3.36 6.60 -25.55
N CYS A 843 -4.32 6.49 -26.47
CA CYS A 843 -5.40 7.42 -26.70
C CYS A 843 -4.97 8.89 -26.92
N GLN A 844 -3.79 9.10 -27.53
CA GLN A 844 -3.25 10.45 -27.76
C GLN A 844 -4.09 11.37 -28.66
N ASP A 845 -4.97 10.81 -29.51
CA ASP A 845 -5.83 11.61 -30.40
C ASP A 845 -7.12 12.06 -29.71
N LEU A 846 -7.29 11.70 -28.44
CA LEU A 846 -8.47 12.02 -27.66
C LEU A 846 -8.13 13.07 -26.60
N GLU A 847 -9.02 14.03 -26.41
CA GLU A 847 -8.93 14.99 -25.30
C GLU A 847 -9.61 14.38 -24.06
N TRP A 848 -8.84 13.80 -23.13
CA TRP A 848 -9.44 13.17 -21.95
C TRP A 848 -9.66 14.17 -20.80
N MET A 849 -10.35 13.71 -19.75
CA MET A 849 -11.21 14.42 -18.79
C MET A 849 -12.66 14.64 -19.27
N THR A 850 -13.21 13.54 -19.82
CA THR A 850 -14.59 13.35 -20.30
C THR A 850 -15.01 14.21 -21.51
N GLU A 851 -14.03 14.45 -22.40
CA GLU A 851 -14.13 14.93 -23.80
C GLU A 851 -14.28 16.45 -24.05
N GLY A 852 -13.80 17.32 -23.17
CA GLY A 852 -13.57 18.74 -23.52
C GLY A 852 -13.82 19.80 -22.43
N ASP A 853 -14.28 19.39 -21.24
CA ASP A 853 -14.43 20.29 -20.09
C ASP A 853 -13.99 19.61 -18.79
N TRP A 854 -12.84 20.05 -18.28
CA TRP A 854 -12.26 19.62 -17.00
C TRP A 854 -13.20 19.78 -15.79
N MET A 855 -14.26 20.59 -15.90
CA MET A 855 -15.29 20.76 -14.85
C MET A 855 -16.35 19.66 -14.85
N THR A 856 -16.38 18.79 -15.85
CA THR A 856 -17.37 17.71 -15.98
C THR A 856 -16.95 16.42 -15.28
N VAL A 857 -15.67 16.28 -14.90
CA VAL A 857 -15.23 15.24 -13.96
C VAL A 857 -16.02 15.44 -12.66
N ASN A 858 -16.61 14.36 -12.12
CA ASN A 858 -17.43 14.51 -10.93
C ASN A 858 -16.56 15.17 -9.82
N PRO A 859 -17.13 16.06 -8.99
CA PRO A 859 -16.37 16.80 -7.99
C PRO A 859 -15.58 15.91 -7.00
N TYR A 860 -16.06 14.68 -6.76
CA TYR A 860 -15.39 13.69 -5.92
C TYR A 860 -14.10 13.18 -6.56
N THR A 861 -14.14 12.74 -7.82
CA THR A 861 -12.97 12.22 -8.54
C THR A 861 -11.88 13.27 -8.69
N LYS A 862 -12.28 14.52 -8.93
CA LYS A 862 -11.34 15.65 -8.96
C LYS A 862 -10.70 15.86 -7.58
N ALA A 863 -11.51 16.12 -6.55
CA ALA A 863 -11.00 16.33 -5.18
C ALA A 863 -10.19 15.14 -4.62
N LEU A 864 -10.40 13.92 -5.12
CA LEU A 864 -9.68 12.72 -4.70
C LEU A 864 -8.40 12.44 -5.49
N TYR A 865 -8.29 12.83 -6.76
CA TYR A 865 -7.23 12.31 -7.63
C TYR A 865 -6.60 13.30 -8.62
N VAL A 866 -7.20 14.48 -8.83
CA VAL A 866 -6.75 15.50 -9.79
C VAL A 866 -6.69 16.86 -9.12
#